data_AF-A0A1N6H806-F1
#
_entry.id   AF-A0A1N6H806-F1
#
_cell.length_a   1.000
_cell.length_b   1.000
_cell.length_c   1.000
_cell.angle_alpha   90.00
_cell.angle_beta   90.00
_cell.angle_gamma   90.00
#
_symmetry.space_group_name_H-M   'P 1'
#
loop_
_entity.id
_entity.type
_entity.pdbx_description
1 polymer ?
#
loop_
_entity_poly.entity_id
_entity_poly.type
_entity_poly.pdbx_seq_one_letter_code
_entity_poly.pdbx_strand_id
1 'polypeptide(L)'
;MSRHQWPIRLTGTILLLLSGASGADEVTALSLSAPQIWTNHWAVGNWDLLAGDADGDGRADLVALQDGDGASEIARTSVLGKPFHPIRARPPFGRAPRAATFGPFTRPGAADLLVVLDDGSVQVASGMAPGTSRFTSDQTAARFPASEIPEGPAHAYAADLDGDGHSDILIRGARGRLHVLINEQGNNGASVRFAIRPVGDLLSAVRQLEVGRFGDDSRASLVWIDQTGDLRRARLRFDAGGPIRLEDSSPLLKAGADDRMAVGRFRGAKTADIILGRRLLVAGDPANAVDLPALPGPEQARGDLRWRMADVDGNGRDDLIRQRSTSDSGTGTGHDVLIHFASLATDPAQGFLSSDGDGLLDAWKSGAVRPGGLDLPALGCKPGRKDLIVEVERFENVDIKLLRAEVDVTVRYFASLPVKNRDGSQGIALHAIYRDPTPRGEFDDVLRRFDARYPPRSHRGVVHTMFCGAPGDPGFGVAKMMGDNGRFTTNPQVQDVMSHELGHQLGLNHDGFQSHNSLTYASMMSYCYQNGFNDRPEEKRFSDGSLGRTALNERCLSERLPLPIKQVAFLNGPPYHFRLRPAGKETLIDWNWNGLFGEEGVTADVNYSHGTDVGPRYEVGRAATAPVLVTHAPGASERLLLIFGRPAPESPRASPDAAGLAPERPGELVLRVWVGKDRDQDGARWSKELTVEQSGVTGDPSAAYAGGATWVAYPTKAGIRLRRVALDPAGNPSVGPATAIPTSQGAEPTLAALGSRLVLLLWRSPDQPIGVRVLGTAGASPTVGREEATPLTSLVPVAATAGAVRKGLAPLWVATMDGPRDGDTRTFIHRLEGRPGKDFRVTGREPIPGSFAPHRPILLWAPERGLGPDGRLFHFGGGTYEMDNRVSRARDPWAQQIVSMQTGAPEWGGGWLHRRYYTQPGQPSEYFMSRSAPGVCGFGGDIAYANRLRDADPARNDTVVVGFYGSGALPEPMGDFDDIGFLSEVGLGHSLWYVAQDDH
;
A
#
# COMPACT_ATOMS: atom_id res chain seq x y z
N MET A 1 -68.78 -23.06 -1.26
CA MET A 1 -70.07 -22.60 -0.68
C MET A 1 -70.04 -23.00 0.78
N SER A 2 -70.14 -22.17 1.82
CA SER A 2 -70.80 -20.88 2.04
C SER A 2 -69.95 -19.96 2.94
N ARG A 3 -70.17 -18.66 2.78
CA ARG A 3 -69.62 -17.54 3.56
C ARG A 3 -70.13 -17.54 4.99
N HIS A 4 -69.30 -17.16 5.96
CA HIS A 4 -69.73 -16.56 7.23
C HIS A 4 -68.94 -15.27 7.47
N GLN A 5 -69.65 -14.14 7.34
CA GLN A 5 -69.28 -12.83 7.85
C GLN A 5 -69.85 -12.67 9.26
N TRP A 6 -69.11 -12.04 10.16
CA TRP A 6 -69.65 -11.40 11.36
C TRP A 6 -69.15 -9.95 11.44
N PRO A 7 -69.99 -9.01 11.91
CA PRO A 7 -69.76 -7.57 11.78
C PRO A 7 -69.12 -6.97 13.03
N ILE A 8 -68.27 -5.96 12.86
CA ILE A 8 -67.91 -5.03 13.95
C ILE A 8 -68.34 -3.63 13.55
N ARG A 9 -69.11 -3.01 14.46
CA ARG A 9 -69.62 -1.63 14.40
C ARG A 9 -68.45 -0.65 14.50
N LEU A 10 -68.36 0.29 13.55
CA LEU A 10 -67.61 1.54 13.69
C LEU A 10 -68.61 2.67 13.95
N THR A 11 -68.70 3.11 15.20
CA THR A 11 -69.25 4.42 15.58
C THR A 11 -68.07 5.27 16.01
N GLY A 12 -67.74 6.28 15.20
CA GLY A 12 -66.65 7.20 15.45
C GLY A 12 -66.53 8.16 14.27
N THR A 13 -67.32 9.22 14.29
CA THR A 13 -67.20 10.38 13.41
C THR A 13 -65.80 10.98 13.58
N ILE A 14 -64.88 10.70 12.65
CA ILE A 14 -63.63 11.44 12.53
C ILE A 14 -63.93 12.67 11.68
N LEU A 15 -63.98 13.81 12.34
CA LEU A 15 -63.96 15.13 11.73
C LEU A 15 -62.61 15.29 11.02
N LEU A 16 -62.60 15.20 9.69
CA LEU A 16 -61.45 15.53 8.85
C LEU A 16 -61.20 17.05 8.92
N LEU A 17 -60.39 17.47 9.89
CA LEU A 17 -59.73 18.77 9.84
C LEU A 17 -58.55 18.65 8.88
N LEU A 18 -58.80 18.92 7.61
CA LEU A 18 -57.77 19.32 6.65
C LEU A 18 -57.31 20.73 7.02
N SER A 19 -56.43 20.86 8.00
CA SER A 19 -55.57 22.04 8.15
C SER A 19 -54.27 21.74 7.41
N GLY A 20 -54.05 22.43 6.29
CA GLY A 20 -52.76 22.40 5.60
C GLY A 20 -51.66 22.83 6.56
N ALA A 21 -50.68 21.96 6.77
CA ALA A 21 -49.41 22.36 7.35
C ALA A 21 -48.82 23.43 6.42
N SER A 22 -48.67 24.64 6.92
CA SER A 22 -48.00 25.72 6.21
C SER A 22 -46.54 25.33 5.94
N GLY A 23 -46.04 25.60 4.73
CA GLY A 23 -44.65 25.31 4.33
C GLY A 23 -43.54 26.00 5.14
N ALA A 24 -43.88 26.69 6.22
CA ALA A 24 -42.92 27.23 7.19
C ALA A 24 -42.47 26.18 8.23
N ASP A 25 -43.32 25.22 8.61
CA ASP A 25 -42.98 24.21 9.63
C ASP A 25 -42.06 23.11 9.08
N GLU A 26 -42.22 22.72 7.80
CA GLU A 26 -41.34 21.76 7.11
C GLU A 26 -39.90 22.28 6.94
N VAL A 27 -39.73 23.60 6.81
CA VAL A 27 -38.44 24.23 6.58
C VAL A 27 -37.57 24.21 7.84
N THR A 28 -38.16 24.36 9.01
CA THR A 28 -37.45 24.26 10.31
C THR A 28 -37.16 22.82 10.74
N ALA A 29 -37.73 21.82 10.06
CA ALA A 29 -37.63 20.41 10.43
C ALA A 29 -36.65 19.60 9.57
N LEU A 30 -36.15 20.15 8.45
CA LEU A 30 -35.18 19.47 7.57
C LEU A 30 -33.79 19.42 8.20
N SER A 31 -33.20 18.23 8.20
CA SER A 31 -31.83 17.96 8.60
C SER A 31 -31.11 17.12 7.54
N LEU A 32 -29.84 17.43 7.32
CA LEU A 32 -28.92 16.57 6.59
C LEU A 32 -28.03 15.82 7.58
N SER A 33 -27.78 14.53 7.33
CA SER A 33 -26.87 13.74 8.15
C SER A 33 -25.44 14.28 8.09
N ALA A 34 -24.60 13.84 9.04
CA ALA A 34 -23.16 13.84 8.84
C ALA A 34 -22.82 13.00 7.57
N PRO A 35 -21.71 13.28 6.87
CA PRO A 35 -21.36 12.53 5.67
C PRO A 35 -21.13 11.06 6.03
N GLN A 36 -21.75 10.17 5.27
CA GLN A 36 -21.50 8.73 5.32
C GLN A 36 -20.72 8.34 4.08
N ILE A 37 -19.65 7.56 4.26
CA ILE A 37 -18.87 7.08 3.11
C ILE A 37 -19.66 5.95 2.46
N TRP A 38 -20.02 6.16 1.20
CA TRP A 38 -20.82 5.21 0.44
C TRP A 38 -19.98 4.31 -0.44
N THR A 39 -18.95 4.85 -1.09
CA THR A 39 -17.91 4.06 -1.78
C THR A 39 -16.58 4.78 -1.64
N ASN A 40 -15.49 4.02 -1.60
CA ASN A 40 -14.13 4.56 -1.54
C ASN A 40 -13.28 4.02 -2.69
N HIS A 41 -12.28 4.79 -3.12
CA HIS A 41 -11.35 4.42 -4.19
C HIS A 41 -12.03 3.93 -5.48
N TRP A 42 -13.27 4.36 -5.71
CA TRP A 42 -14.04 3.98 -6.88
C TRP A 42 -13.96 5.10 -7.92
N ALA A 43 -14.05 4.75 -9.20
CA ALA A 43 -14.10 5.74 -10.28
C ALA A 43 -12.89 6.70 -10.28
N VAL A 44 -11.67 6.16 -10.22
CA VAL A 44 -10.42 6.92 -10.06
C VAL A 44 -10.01 7.65 -11.34
N GLY A 45 -9.68 8.94 -11.23
CA GLY A 45 -9.14 9.74 -12.33
C GLY A 45 -10.23 10.26 -13.25
N ASN A 46 -10.22 9.84 -14.52
CA ASN A 46 -11.07 10.39 -15.56
C ASN A 46 -12.48 9.78 -15.59
N TRP A 47 -13.14 9.65 -14.44
CA TRP A 47 -14.51 9.13 -14.36
C TRP A 47 -15.50 10.21 -13.91
N ASP A 48 -16.65 10.30 -14.56
CA ASP A 48 -17.79 11.13 -14.12
C ASP A 48 -18.76 10.28 -13.29
N LEU A 49 -19.25 10.85 -12.18
CA LEU A 49 -20.23 10.23 -11.29
C LEU A 49 -21.64 10.75 -11.62
N LEU A 50 -22.55 9.81 -11.82
CA LEU A 50 -23.97 9.98 -12.07
C LEU A 50 -24.77 9.26 -10.97
N ALA A 51 -26.00 9.70 -10.73
CA ALA A 51 -26.88 9.10 -9.75
C ALA A 51 -28.32 9.07 -10.25
N GLY A 52 -29.04 8.00 -9.92
CA GLY A 52 -30.46 7.82 -10.23
C GLY A 52 -30.87 6.34 -10.08
N ASP A 53 -32.16 6.09 -9.92
CA ASP A 53 -32.72 4.75 -9.71
C ASP A 53 -32.67 3.93 -11.00
N ALA A 54 -31.57 3.21 -11.25
CA ALA A 54 -31.34 2.59 -12.55
C ALA A 54 -32.27 1.38 -12.76
N ASP A 55 -32.50 0.62 -11.69
CA ASP A 55 -33.23 -0.65 -11.73
C ASP A 55 -34.73 -0.51 -11.43
N GLY A 56 -35.17 0.66 -10.95
CA GLY A 56 -36.56 1.01 -10.68
C GLY A 56 -37.06 0.47 -9.33
N ASP A 57 -36.17 0.26 -8.37
CA ASP A 57 -36.51 -0.28 -7.04
C ASP A 57 -36.96 0.79 -6.02
N GLY A 58 -36.97 2.05 -6.44
CA GLY A 58 -37.34 3.21 -5.65
C GLY A 58 -36.17 3.88 -4.94
N ARG A 59 -34.93 3.41 -5.11
CA ARG A 59 -33.71 4.01 -4.54
C ARG A 59 -32.73 4.38 -5.64
N ALA A 60 -32.04 5.49 -5.46
CA ALA A 60 -31.01 5.89 -6.40
C ALA A 60 -29.77 5.00 -6.30
N ASP A 61 -29.26 4.62 -7.47
CA ASP A 61 -27.98 3.97 -7.65
C ASP A 61 -26.91 4.97 -8.08
N LEU A 62 -25.64 4.61 -7.90
CA LEU A 62 -24.53 5.40 -8.40
C LEU A 62 -23.93 4.74 -9.64
N VAL A 63 -23.65 5.53 -10.66
CA VAL A 63 -22.96 5.08 -11.89
C VAL A 63 -21.73 5.92 -12.15
N ALA A 64 -20.61 5.25 -12.35
CA ALA A 64 -19.37 5.86 -12.79
C ALA A 64 -19.18 5.59 -14.29
N LEU A 65 -18.84 6.63 -15.05
CA LEU A 65 -18.55 6.54 -16.48
C LEU A 65 -17.10 6.99 -16.77
N GLN A 66 -16.32 6.14 -17.40
CA GLN A 66 -14.92 6.41 -17.74
C GLN A 66 -14.78 7.24 -19.03
N ASP A 67 -13.89 8.22 -19.01
CA ASP A 67 -13.41 8.85 -20.24
C ASP A 67 -12.63 7.84 -21.09
N GLY A 68 -12.69 7.94 -22.42
CA GLY A 68 -11.92 7.08 -23.31
C GLY A 68 -12.78 6.11 -24.11
N ASP A 69 -13.05 4.91 -23.62
CA ASP A 69 -13.91 3.94 -24.33
C ASP A 69 -15.37 3.94 -23.81
N GLY A 70 -15.66 4.71 -22.76
CA GLY A 70 -16.98 4.81 -22.17
C GLY A 70 -17.38 3.56 -21.36
N ALA A 71 -16.43 2.90 -20.71
CA ALA A 71 -16.73 1.88 -19.71
C ALA A 71 -17.59 2.47 -18.57
N SER A 72 -18.57 1.70 -18.08
CA SER A 72 -19.45 2.14 -17.00
C SER A 72 -19.59 1.10 -15.91
N GLU A 73 -19.55 1.54 -14.66
CA GLU A 73 -19.77 0.72 -13.47
C GLU A 73 -20.94 1.26 -12.67
N ILE A 74 -21.65 0.37 -11.99
CA ILE A 74 -22.77 0.72 -11.12
C ILE A 74 -22.53 0.17 -9.71
N ALA A 75 -22.72 1.02 -8.71
CA ALA A 75 -22.81 0.67 -7.30
C ALA A 75 -24.25 0.89 -6.86
N ARG A 76 -25.02 -0.20 -6.77
CA ARG A 76 -26.44 -0.13 -6.42
C ARG A 76 -26.66 0.10 -4.93
N THR A 77 -27.84 0.58 -4.57
CA THR A 77 -28.26 0.71 -3.18
C THR A 77 -29.10 -0.49 -2.76
N SER A 78 -28.60 -1.29 -1.82
CA SER A 78 -29.35 -2.43 -1.31
C SER A 78 -30.58 -2.02 -0.49
N VAL A 79 -31.55 -2.92 -0.40
CA VAL A 79 -32.72 -2.80 0.50
C VAL A 79 -32.34 -2.64 1.98
N LEU A 80 -31.11 -2.97 2.33
CA LEU A 80 -30.55 -2.80 3.67
C LEU A 80 -29.94 -1.41 3.87
N GLY A 81 -29.87 -0.56 2.86
CA GLY A 81 -29.20 0.75 2.97
C GLY A 81 -27.70 0.68 3.01
N LYS A 82 -27.16 -0.28 2.24
CA LYS A 82 -25.75 -0.50 2.04
C LYS A 82 -25.39 -0.48 0.55
N PRO A 83 -24.22 0.05 0.19
CA PRO A 83 -23.71 -0.02 -1.18
C PRO A 83 -23.43 -1.48 -1.55
N PHE A 84 -23.79 -1.86 -2.78
CA PHE A 84 -23.20 -3.03 -3.43
C PHE A 84 -21.77 -2.70 -3.89
N HIS A 85 -20.93 -3.73 -4.01
CA HIS A 85 -19.66 -3.58 -4.70
C HIS A 85 -19.90 -3.14 -6.15
N PRO A 86 -19.19 -2.12 -6.67
CA PRO A 86 -19.33 -1.68 -8.04
C PRO A 86 -19.04 -2.82 -9.02
N ILE A 87 -19.92 -2.98 -10.00
CA ILE A 87 -19.72 -3.93 -11.10
C ILE A 87 -20.05 -3.29 -12.44
N ARG A 88 -19.57 -3.91 -13.53
CA ARG A 88 -19.78 -3.39 -14.88
C ARG A 88 -21.25 -3.40 -15.28
N ALA A 89 -21.81 -2.22 -15.54
CA ALA A 89 -23.21 -2.04 -15.92
C ALA A 89 -23.49 -2.39 -17.39
N ARG A 90 -22.50 -2.14 -18.26
CA ARG A 90 -22.52 -2.51 -19.69
C ARG A 90 -21.11 -2.59 -20.27
N PRO A 91 -20.89 -3.30 -21.40
CA PRO A 91 -19.65 -3.22 -22.17
C PRO A 91 -19.34 -1.77 -22.60
N PRO A 92 -18.09 -1.35 -22.82
CA PRO A 92 -17.77 0.01 -23.23
C PRO A 92 -18.47 0.44 -24.53
N PHE A 93 -18.75 1.74 -24.67
CA PHE A 93 -19.30 2.29 -25.93
C PHE A 93 -18.29 2.23 -27.10
N GLY A 94 -17.00 2.01 -26.81
CA GLY A 94 -15.92 1.93 -27.79
C GLY A 94 -15.46 3.29 -28.31
N ARG A 95 -15.94 4.39 -27.73
CA ARG A 95 -15.64 5.78 -28.08
C ARG A 95 -15.69 6.67 -26.84
N ALA A 96 -15.04 7.82 -26.91
CA ALA A 96 -14.93 8.73 -25.78
C ALA A 96 -16.26 9.44 -25.51
N PRO A 97 -16.79 9.36 -24.27
CA PRO A 97 -17.87 10.23 -23.84
C PRO A 97 -17.46 11.71 -23.89
N ARG A 98 -18.40 12.57 -24.28
CA ARG A 98 -18.29 14.03 -24.23
C ARG A 98 -19.12 14.63 -23.10
N ALA A 99 -20.30 14.06 -22.88
CA ALA A 99 -21.21 14.41 -21.80
C ALA A 99 -22.07 13.18 -21.48
N ALA A 100 -22.51 13.06 -20.23
CA ALA A 100 -23.44 12.00 -19.82
C ALA A 100 -24.38 12.50 -18.72
N THR A 101 -25.55 11.89 -18.65
CA THR A 101 -26.55 12.17 -17.62
C THR A 101 -27.43 10.95 -17.36
N PHE A 102 -28.17 10.99 -16.25
CA PHE A 102 -29.12 9.97 -15.83
C PHE A 102 -30.51 10.60 -15.76
N GLY A 103 -31.52 9.89 -16.26
CA GLY A 103 -32.90 10.38 -16.19
C GLY A 103 -33.92 9.37 -16.74
N PRO A 104 -35.21 9.56 -16.44
CA PRO A 104 -36.27 8.66 -16.89
C PRO A 104 -36.63 8.93 -18.35
N PHE A 105 -35.85 8.39 -19.29
CA PHE A 105 -36.01 8.66 -20.72
C PHE A 105 -36.94 7.67 -21.40
N THR A 106 -36.86 6.39 -21.04
CA THR A 106 -37.61 5.31 -21.72
C THR A 106 -38.77 4.77 -20.90
N ARG A 107 -38.73 4.95 -19.57
CA ARG A 107 -39.74 4.41 -18.64
C ARG A 107 -39.91 5.28 -17.39
N PRO A 108 -41.13 5.36 -16.82
CA PRO A 108 -41.37 6.08 -15.59
C PRO A 108 -40.74 5.35 -14.40
N GLY A 109 -40.19 6.11 -13.46
CA GLY A 109 -39.69 5.59 -12.18
C GLY A 109 -38.36 4.84 -12.24
N ALA A 110 -37.69 4.79 -13.40
CA ALA A 110 -36.32 4.27 -13.50
C ALA A 110 -35.49 5.16 -14.43
N ALA A 111 -34.23 5.34 -14.09
CA ALA A 111 -33.27 6.16 -14.79
C ALA A 111 -32.50 5.33 -15.82
N ASP A 112 -32.30 5.94 -16.99
CA ASP A 112 -31.52 5.42 -18.09
C ASP A 112 -30.23 6.25 -18.24
N LEU A 113 -29.16 5.61 -18.70
CA LEU A 113 -27.89 6.28 -18.96
C LEU A 113 -27.90 6.88 -20.37
N LEU A 114 -27.82 8.20 -20.49
CA LEU A 114 -27.56 8.85 -21.78
C LEU A 114 -26.10 9.31 -21.87
N VAL A 115 -25.47 9.02 -23.01
CA VAL A 115 -24.09 9.43 -23.32
C VAL A 115 -24.02 10.06 -24.71
N VAL A 116 -23.39 11.23 -24.79
CA VAL A 116 -22.98 11.84 -26.06
C VAL A 116 -21.55 11.43 -26.34
N LEU A 117 -21.30 10.78 -27.47
CA LEU A 117 -19.97 10.31 -27.87
C LEU A 117 -19.23 11.34 -28.73
N ASP A 118 -17.92 11.18 -28.86
CA ASP A 118 -17.03 12.09 -29.60
C ASP A 118 -17.33 12.20 -31.10
N ASP A 119 -18.04 11.23 -31.68
CA ASP A 119 -18.53 11.24 -33.06
C ASP A 119 -19.90 11.92 -33.22
N GLY A 120 -20.43 12.48 -32.13
CA GLY A 120 -21.71 13.17 -32.07
C GLY A 120 -22.92 12.24 -31.91
N SER A 121 -22.75 10.92 -31.84
CA SER A 121 -23.88 10.03 -31.55
C SER A 121 -24.36 10.18 -30.10
N VAL A 122 -25.67 10.14 -29.90
CA VAL A 122 -26.32 10.16 -28.59
C VAL A 122 -26.85 8.76 -28.32
N GLN A 123 -26.24 8.05 -27.38
CA GLN A 123 -26.60 6.70 -26.99
C GLN A 123 -27.41 6.72 -25.69
N VAL A 124 -28.43 5.87 -25.59
CA VAL A 124 -29.21 5.63 -24.38
C VAL A 124 -29.12 4.14 -24.04
N ALA A 125 -28.58 3.85 -22.86
CA ALA A 125 -28.58 2.51 -22.27
C ALA A 125 -29.71 2.41 -21.24
N SER A 126 -30.60 1.42 -21.39
CA SER A 126 -31.84 1.30 -20.62
C SER A 126 -32.21 -0.14 -20.28
N GLY A 127 -33.33 -0.31 -19.56
CA GLY A 127 -33.96 -1.61 -19.34
C GLY A 127 -33.30 -2.48 -18.26
N MET A 128 -32.66 -1.87 -17.26
CA MET A 128 -32.16 -2.60 -16.09
C MET A 128 -33.35 -3.12 -15.25
N ALA A 129 -33.41 -4.40 -14.97
CA ALA A 129 -34.51 -4.98 -14.19
C ALA A 129 -34.26 -4.77 -12.68
N PRO A 130 -35.32 -4.60 -11.86
CA PRO A 130 -35.17 -4.44 -10.42
C PRO A 130 -34.32 -5.56 -9.81
N GLY A 131 -33.35 -5.22 -8.96
CA GLY A 131 -32.47 -6.21 -8.35
C GLY A 131 -31.29 -6.64 -9.21
N THR A 132 -31.15 -6.13 -10.45
CA THR A 132 -30.04 -6.45 -11.36
C THR A 132 -29.10 -5.26 -11.56
N SER A 133 -27.90 -5.51 -12.08
CA SER A 133 -26.87 -4.46 -12.27
C SER A 133 -26.46 -4.28 -13.74
N ARG A 134 -27.34 -4.61 -14.70
CA ARG A 134 -27.01 -4.54 -16.13
C ARG A 134 -28.11 -3.90 -16.96
N PHE A 135 -27.71 -2.96 -17.82
CA PHE A 135 -28.57 -2.47 -18.89
C PHE A 135 -28.77 -3.56 -19.94
N THR A 136 -29.97 -3.66 -20.50
CA THR A 136 -30.35 -4.71 -21.45
C THR A 136 -30.60 -4.19 -22.86
N SER A 137 -30.66 -2.87 -23.03
CA SER A 137 -30.86 -2.19 -24.31
C SER A 137 -29.84 -1.06 -24.47
N ASP A 138 -29.31 -0.91 -25.69
CA ASP A 138 -28.51 0.23 -26.13
C ASP A 138 -29.14 0.78 -27.42
N GLN A 139 -29.44 2.08 -27.47
CA GLN A 139 -30.09 2.73 -28.61
C GLN A 139 -29.41 4.04 -28.98
N THR A 140 -29.23 4.28 -30.28
CA THR A 140 -28.85 5.60 -30.78
C THR A 140 -30.09 6.48 -30.91
N ALA A 141 -30.27 7.40 -29.98
CA ALA A 141 -31.47 8.23 -29.85
C ALA A 141 -31.43 9.51 -30.70
N ALA A 142 -30.23 10.01 -31.02
CA ALA A 142 -30.01 11.17 -31.86
C ALA A 142 -28.57 11.22 -32.38
N ARG A 143 -28.27 12.19 -33.26
CA ARG A 143 -26.91 12.49 -33.70
C ARG A 143 -26.71 13.98 -33.91
N PHE A 144 -25.68 14.53 -33.29
CA PHE A 144 -25.23 15.90 -33.52
C PHE A 144 -24.67 16.06 -34.94
N PRO A 145 -24.97 17.18 -35.62
CA PRO A 145 -24.16 17.64 -36.74
C PRO A 145 -22.70 17.80 -36.32
N ALA A 146 -21.75 17.47 -37.20
CA ALA A 146 -20.32 17.50 -36.88
C ALA A 146 -19.83 18.87 -36.35
N SER A 147 -20.43 19.97 -36.81
CA SER A 147 -20.13 21.35 -36.39
C SER A 147 -20.76 21.77 -35.05
N GLU A 148 -21.64 20.93 -34.51
CA GLU A 148 -22.44 21.20 -33.31
C GLU A 148 -22.16 20.20 -32.18
N ILE A 149 -21.25 19.25 -32.39
CA ILE A 149 -20.78 18.34 -31.34
C ILE A 149 -20.28 19.17 -30.14
N PRO A 150 -20.80 18.94 -28.92
CA PRO A 150 -20.40 19.70 -27.74
C PRO A 150 -18.89 19.61 -27.48
N GLU A 151 -18.27 20.77 -27.23
CA GLU A 151 -16.84 20.82 -26.95
C GLU A 151 -16.55 20.25 -25.55
N GLY A 152 -15.62 19.30 -25.45
CA GLY A 152 -15.24 18.69 -24.17
C GLY A 152 -14.34 19.59 -23.31
N PRO A 153 -14.41 19.48 -21.97
CA PRO A 153 -15.38 18.69 -21.20
C PRO A 153 -16.78 19.35 -21.27
N ALA A 154 -17.81 18.55 -21.55
CA ALA A 154 -19.19 19.00 -21.59
C ALA A 154 -20.00 18.35 -20.46
N HIS A 155 -21.05 19.03 -20.02
CA HIS A 155 -21.93 18.55 -18.94
C HIS A 155 -23.36 18.43 -19.45
N ALA A 156 -24.05 17.38 -19.05
CA ALA A 156 -25.43 17.12 -19.40
C ALA A 156 -26.31 17.03 -18.14
N TYR A 157 -27.52 17.59 -18.24
CA TYR A 157 -28.47 17.70 -17.14
C TYR A 157 -29.86 17.28 -17.61
N ALA A 158 -30.46 16.31 -16.94
CA ALA A 158 -31.81 15.84 -17.23
C ALA A 158 -32.86 16.66 -16.45
N ALA A 159 -33.85 17.22 -17.15
CA ALA A 159 -35.01 17.90 -16.55
C ALA A 159 -36.10 18.12 -17.59
N ASP A 160 -37.34 18.37 -17.17
CA ASP A 160 -38.43 18.84 -18.02
C ASP A 160 -38.22 20.32 -18.38
N LEU A 161 -37.61 20.60 -19.54
CA LEU A 161 -37.17 21.95 -19.92
C LEU A 161 -38.25 22.71 -20.66
N ASP A 162 -39.06 22.04 -21.48
CA ASP A 162 -40.15 22.66 -22.25
C ASP A 162 -41.52 22.58 -21.55
N GLY A 163 -41.63 21.81 -20.46
CA GLY A 163 -42.80 21.76 -19.60
C GLY A 163 -43.86 20.75 -20.05
N ASP A 164 -43.51 19.84 -20.97
CA ASP A 164 -44.41 18.81 -21.52
C ASP A 164 -44.55 17.58 -20.59
N GLY A 165 -43.77 17.51 -19.51
CA GLY A 165 -43.77 16.43 -18.53
C GLY A 165 -42.81 15.28 -18.86
N HIS A 166 -42.06 15.37 -19.95
CA HIS A 166 -41.00 14.44 -20.31
C HIS A 166 -39.63 14.98 -19.85
N SER A 167 -38.68 14.08 -19.59
CA SER A 167 -37.32 14.52 -19.27
C SER A 167 -36.55 14.85 -20.54
N ASP A 168 -36.23 16.12 -20.71
CA ASP A 168 -35.29 16.64 -21.70
C ASP A 168 -33.86 16.65 -21.16
N ILE A 169 -32.91 17.08 -21.99
CA ILE A 169 -31.50 17.19 -21.61
C ILE A 169 -30.91 18.52 -22.06
N LEU A 170 -30.36 19.27 -21.11
CA LEU A 170 -29.51 20.42 -21.37
C LEU A 170 -28.05 19.96 -21.46
N ILE A 171 -27.34 20.35 -22.53
CA ILE A 171 -25.90 20.13 -22.66
C ILE A 171 -25.19 21.48 -22.71
N ARG A 172 -24.15 21.63 -21.87
CA ARG A 172 -23.23 22.76 -21.90
C ARG A 172 -21.83 22.29 -22.30
N GLY A 173 -21.34 22.80 -23.44
CA GLY A 173 -19.94 22.61 -23.85
C GLY A 173 -18.97 23.49 -23.07
N ALA A 174 -17.67 23.17 -23.13
CA ALA A 174 -16.61 23.87 -22.40
C ALA A 174 -16.56 25.39 -22.66
N ARG A 175 -16.93 25.83 -23.86
CA ARG A 175 -16.97 27.26 -24.24
C ARG A 175 -18.29 27.95 -23.86
N GLY A 176 -19.23 27.23 -23.24
CA GLY A 176 -20.52 27.76 -22.81
C GLY A 176 -21.65 27.66 -23.85
N ARG A 177 -21.41 27.01 -24.99
CA ARG A 177 -22.47 26.73 -25.99
C ARG A 177 -23.46 25.74 -25.39
N LEU A 178 -24.74 26.05 -25.57
CA LEU A 178 -25.85 25.27 -25.00
C LEU A 178 -26.65 24.59 -26.11
N HIS A 179 -27.02 23.34 -25.87
CA HIS A 179 -27.98 22.59 -26.68
C HIS A 179 -29.03 21.97 -25.78
N VAL A 180 -30.26 21.88 -26.29
CA VAL A 180 -31.36 21.14 -25.66
C VAL A 180 -31.67 19.94 -26.54
N LEU A 181 -31.76 18.77 -25.92
CA LEU A 181 -32.28 17.54 -26.53
C LEU A 181 -33.68 17.36 -25.99
N ILE A 182 -34.68 17.64 -26.83
CA ILE A 182 -36.10 17.54 -26.47
C ILE A 182 -36.56 16.10 -26.67
N ASN A 183 -37.16 15.49 -25.63
CA ASN A 183 -37.62 14.10 -25.71
C ASN A 183 -38.97 14.01 -26.44
N GLU A 184 -38.95 13.61 -27.71
CA GLU A 184 -40.16 13.60 -28.56
C GLU A 184 -41.14 12.46 -28.24
N GLN A 185 -40.70 11.42 -27.54
CA GLN A 185 -41.50 10.21 -27.30
C GLN A 185 -41.96 10.06 -25.85
N GLY A 186 -41.41 10.85 -24.94
CA GLY A 186 -41.62 10.69 -23.51
C GLY A 186 -41.12 9.34 -22.99
N ASN A 187 -41.67 8.91 -21.87
CA ASN A 187 -41.27 7.68 -21.16
C ASN A 187 -42.20 6.48 -21.44
N ASN A 188 -42.82 6.44 -22.63
CA ASN A 188 -43.96 5.54 -22.95
C ASN A 188 -43.62 4.32 -23.82
N GLY A 189 -42.36 3.86 -23.91
CA GLY A 189 -42.07 2.63 -24.66
C GLY A 189 -40.60 2.36 -24.96
N ALA A 190 -40.37 1.26 -25.70
CA ALA A 190 -39.05 0.70 -25.97
C ALA A 190 -38.15 1.51 -26.93
N SER A 191 -38.63 2.61 -27.50
CA SER A 191 -37.85 3.50 -28.38
C SER A 191 -37.71 4.89 -27.78
N VAL A 192 -36.57 5.54 -28.02
CA VAL A 192 -36.30 6.91 -27.57
C VAL A 192 -35.77 7.74 -28.74
N ARG A 193 -36.21 9.00 -28.83
CA ARG A 193 -35.74 9.96 -29.83
C ARG A 193 -35.63 11.36 -29.23
N PHE A 194 -34.51 12.01 -29.49
CA PHE A 194 -34.29 13.40 -29.09
C PHE A 194 -34.17 14.33 -30.29
N ALA A 195 -34.87 15.46 -30.25
CA ALA A 195 -34.64 16.58 -31.16
C ALA A 195 -33.58 17.53 -30.58
N ILE A 196 -32.44 17.66 -31.27
CA ILE A 196 -31.35 18.55 -30.86
C ILE A 196 -31.66 19.97 -31.34
N ARG A 197 -31.70 20.94 -30.43
CA ARG A 197 -31.88 22.38 -30.73
C ARG A 197 -30.81 23.22 -30.05
N PRO A 198 -30.13 24.13 -30.78
CA PRO A 198 -29.21 25.07 -30.16
C PRO A 198 -29.97 26.16 -29.37
N VAL A 199 -29.35 26.61 -28.28
CA VAL A 199 -29.78 27.83 -27.58
C VAL A 199 -28.92 28.98 -28.09
N GLY A 200 -29.55 30.10 -28.45
CA GLY A 200 -28.87 31.27 -29.02
C GLY A 200 -27.95 31.99 -28.03
N ASP A 201 -28.22 31.85 -26.74
CA ASP A 201 -27.43 32.44 -25.66
C ASP A 201 -26.20 31.59 -25.31
N LEU A 202 -25.15 32.26 -24.82
CA LEU A 202 -23.91 31.65 -24.39
C LEU A 202 -23.76 31.76 -22.87
N LEU A 203 -23.48 30.64 -22.19
CA LEU A 203 -23.12 30.61 -20.78
C LEU A 203 -21.62 30.34 -20.60
N SER A 204 -20.81 31.30 -21.04
CA SER A 204 -19.36 31.28 -20.87
C SER A 204 -18.96 31.57 -19.43
N ALA A 205 -17.87 30.95 -18.96
CA ALA A 205 -17.27 31.24 -17.65
C ALA A 205 -18.23 31.09 -16.45
N VAL A 206 -18.88 29.92 -16.39
CA VAL A 206 -19.71 29.47 -15.28
C VAL A 206 -18.88 28.52 -14.42
N ARG A 207 -18.89 28.73 -13.09
CA ARG A 207 -18.21 27.86 -12.12
C ARG A 207 -18.95 26.54 -11.95
N GLN A 208 -20.27 26.60 -11.83
CA GLN A 208 -21.15 25.43 -11.74
C GLN A 208 -22.54 25.81 -12.29
N LEU A 209 -23.18 24.86 -12.95
CA LEU A 209 -24.54 24.95 -13.50
C LEU A 209 -25.30 23.72 -13.01
N GLU A 210 -26.55 23.91 -12.61
CA GLU A 210 -27.53 22.87 -12.32
C GLU A 210 -28.89 23.27 -12.92
N VAL A 211 -29.84 22.33 -12.91
CA VAL A 211 -31.21 22.55 -13.39
C VAL A 211 -32.22 22.08 -12.34
N GLY A 212 -33.36 22.74 -12.24
CA GLY A 212 -34.42 22.33 -11.33
C GLY A 212 -35.71 23.09 -11.54
N ARG A 213 -36.83 22.52 -11.09
CA ARG A 213 -38.15 23.13 -11.18
C ARG A 213 -38.41 24.07 -10.00
N PHE A 214 -38.79 25.32 -10.27
CA PHE A 214 -39.07 26.31 -9.23
C PHE A 214 -40.41 27.01 -9.44
N GLY A 215 -41.16 27.22 -8.36
CA GLY A 215 -42.49 27.81 -8.39
C GLY A 215 -43.52 26.92 -9.08
N ASP A 216 -44.60 27.54 -9.57
CA ASP A 216 -45.73 26.82 -10.16
C ASP A 216 -45.54 26.45 -11.65
N ASP A 217 -44.54 27.04 -12.33
CA ASP A 217 -44.20 26.72 -13.72
C ASP A 217 -43.77 25.24 -13.82
N SER A 218 -44.21 24.53 -14.86
CA SER A 218 -43.80 23.14 -15.11
C SER A 218 -42.35 23.06 -15.57
N ARG A 219 -41.86 24.09 -16.28
CA ARG A 219 -40.51 24.13 -16.84
C ARG A 219 -39.44 24.25 -15.78
N ALA A 220 -38.38 23.47 -15.95
CA ALA A 220 -37.15 23.61 -15.18
C ALA A 220 -36.42 24.92 -15.54
N SER A 221 -35.77 25.50 -14.54
CA SER A 221 -34.90 26.67 -14.67
C SER A 221 -33.44 26.24 -14.55
N LEU A 222 -32.57 26.97 -15.24
CA LEU A 222 -31.11 26.87 -15.12
C LEU A 222 -30.68 27.72 -13.93
N VAL A 223 -29.83 27.17 -13.08
CA VAL A 223 -29.22 27.86 -11.94
C VAL A 223 -27.72 27.75 -12.05
N TRP A 224 -26.99 28.87 -12.02
CA TRP A 224 -25.54 28.82 -12.15
C TRP A 224 -24.83 29.86 -11.31
N ILE A 225 -23.57 29.57 -10.98
CA ILE A 225 -22.66 30.54 -10.39
C ILE A 225 -21.77 31.09 -11.50
N ASP A 226 -21.85 32.39 -11.77
CA ASP A 226 -20.98 33.03 -12.75
C ASP A 226 -19.55 33.27 -12.20
N GLN A 227 -18.64 33.65 -13.10
CA GLN A 227 -17.25 34.01 -12.78
C GLN A 227 -17.07 35.08 -11.71
N THR A 228 -18.07 35.93 -11.48
CA THR A 228 -18.01 36.97 -10.46
C THR A 228 -18.44 36.42 -9.09
N GLY A 229 -19.04 35.23 -9.06
CA GLY A 229 -19.64 34.61 -7.88
C GLY A 229 -21.12 34.91 -7.71
N ASP A 230 -21.81 35.51 -8.69
CA ASP A 230 -23.27 35.68 -8.59
C ASP A 230 -23.97 34.35 -8.88
N LEU A 231 -24.81 33.91 -7.94
CA LEU A 231 -25.79 32.86 -8.18
C LEU A 231 -26.91 33.45 -9.03
N ARG A 232 -27.14 32.92 -10.22
CA ARG A 232 -28.16 33.37 -11.17
C ARG A 232 -29.15 32.27 -11.48
N ARG A 233 -30.38 32.66 -11.81
CA ARG A 233 -31.43 31.76 -12.31
C ARG A 233 -32.03 32.33 -13.58
N ALA A 234 -32.33 31.47 -14.56
CA ALA A 234 -33.03 31.82 -15.80
C ALA A 234 -33.83 30.61 -16.31
N ARG A 235 -34.79 30.85 -17.21
CA ARG A 235 -35.56 29.81 -17.91
C ARG A 235 -35.22 29.78 -19.38
N LEU A 236 -35.64 28.71 -20.06
CA LEU A 236 -35.59 28.61 -21.51
C LEU A 236 -36.93 28.99 -22.12
N ARG A 237 -36.88 29.85 -23.12
CA ARG A 237 -38.02 30.23 -23.96
C ARG A 237 -37.99 29.44 -25.26
N PHE A 238 -39.07 28.71 -25.53
CA PHE A 238 -39.23 27.89 -26.72
C PHE A 238 -40.13 28.61 -27.73
N ASP A 239 -39.53 29.44 -28.57
CA ASP A 239 -40.27 30.16 -29.62
C ASP A 239 -40.60 29.20 -30.79
N ALA A 240 -41.85 29.22 -31.26
CA ALA A 240 -42.28 28.44 -32.43
C ALA A 240 -41.52 28.93 -33.68
N GLY A 241 -40.62 28.10 -34.21
CA GLY A 241 -39.80 28.42 -35.39
C GLY A 241 -38.61 29.37 -35.15
N GLY A 242 -38.34 29.77 -33.90
CA GLY A 242 -37.19 30.59 -33.50
C GLY A 242 -36.10 29.81 -32.74
N PRO A 243 -34.92 30.41 -32.50
CA PRO A 243 -33.90 29.82 -31.63
C PRO A 243 -34.37 29.81 -30.16
N ILE A 244 -34.03 28.78 -29.40
CA ILE A 244 -34.27 28.75 -27.95
C ILE A 244 -33.43 29.86 -27.31
N ARG A 245 -33.98 30.57 -26.32
CA ARG A 245 -33.29 31.66 -25.62
C ARG A 245 -33.44 31.59 -24.10
N LEU A 246 -32.53 32.22 -23.38
CA LEU A 246 -32.68 32.47 -21.95
C LEU A 246 -33.68 33.60 -21.73
N GLU A 247 -34.61 33.40 -20.81
CA GLU A 247 -35.53 34.42 -20.30
C GLU A 247 -35.43 34.54 -18.78
N ASP A 248 -35.87 35.68 -18.25
CA ASP A 248 -35.95 35.95 -16.81
C ASP A 248 -34.64 35.71 -16.04
N SER A 249 -33.50 36.06 -16.64
CA SER A 249 -32.20 35.94 -15.96
C SER A 249 -32.05 36.99 -14.85
N SER A 250 -32.04 36.52 -13.60
CA SER A 250 -31.88 37.37 -12.41
C SER A 250 -30.79 36.84 -11.48
N PRO A 251 -29.95 37.71 -10.88
CA PRO A 251 -29.11 37.33 -9.75
C PRO A 251 -29.96 37.08 -8.50
N LEU A 252 -29.58 36.07 -7.73
CA LEU A 252 -30.24 35.67 -6.48
C LEU A 252 -29.41 36.14 -5.27
N LEU A 253 -28.14 35.74 -5.19
CA LEU A 253 -27.22 36.11 -4.10
C LEU A 253 -25.76 35.84 -4.48
N LYS A 254 -24.82 36.27 -3.63
CA LYS A 254 -23.38 36.05 -3.83
C LYS A 254 -22.90 34.72 -3.20
N ALA A 255 -22.31 33.87 -4.03
CA ALA A 255 -21.62 32.66 -3.59
C ALA A 255 -20.20 32.95 -3.12
N GLY A 256 -19.73 32.22 -2.10
CA GLY A 256 -18.33 32.22 -1.69
C GLY A 256 -17.44 31.54 -2.73
N ALA A 257 -16.14 31.87 -2.73
CA ALA A 257 -15.17 31.36 -3.71
C ALA A 257 -15.05 29.82 -3.73
N ASP A 258 -15.26 29.18 -2.58
CA ASP A 258 -15.20 27.73 -2.40
C ASP A 258 -16.59 27.07 -2.26
N ASP A 259 -17.69 27.85 -2.32
CA ASP A 259 -19.05 27.29 -2.23
C ASP A 259 -19.32 26.32 -3.40
N ARG A 260 -19.84 25.14 -3.09
CA ARG A 260 -20.40 24.20 -4.07
C ARG A 260 -21.92 24.31 -4.07
N MET A 261 -22.56 23.86 -5.15
CA MET A 261 -24.01 23.93 -5.33
C MET A 261 -24.62 22.56 -5.62
N ALA A 262 -25.86 22.34 -5.21
CA ALA A 262 -26.71 21.25 -5.68
C ALA A 262 -28.16 21.73 -5.76
N VAL A 263 -28.92 21.23 -6.73
CA VAL A 263 -30.33 21.60 -6.91
C VAL A 263 -31.17 20.33 -6.94
N GLY A 264 -32.07 20.19 -5.97
CA GLY A 264 -32.83 18.95 -5.77
C GLY A 264 -34.03 19.15 -4.85
N ARG A 265 -34.88 18.14 -4.74
CA ARG A 265 -36.06 18.11 -3.87
C ARG A 265 -35.66 17.59 -2.48
N PHE A 266 -34.77 18.31 -1.80
CA PHE A 266 -34.26 17.93 -0.46
C PHE A 266 -35.37 17.86 0.60
N ARG A 267 -36.49 18.57 0.40
CA ARG A 267 -37.68 18.49 1.26
C ARG A 267 -38.76 17.52 0.78
N GLY A 268 -38.61 16.93 -0.41
CA GLY A 268 -39.64 16.11 -1.07
C GLY A 268 -40.77 16.91 -1.70
N ALA A 269 -40.68 18.24 -1.69
CA ALA A 269 -41.64 19.12 -2.36
C ALA A 269 -41.59 18.99 -3.88
N LYS A 270 -42.66 19.39 -4.58
CA LYS A 270 -42.68 19.43 -6.06
C LYS A 270 -41.71 20.45 -6.65
N THR A 271 -41.32 21.45 -5.87
CA THR A 271 -40.32 22.45 -6.24
C THR A 271 -38.96 22.06 -5.68
N ALA A 272 -37.91 22.31 -6.45
CA ALA A 272 -36.54 22.10 -6.04
C ALA A 272 -36.08 23.20 -5.07
N ASP A 273 -35.15 22.83 -4.19
CA ASP A 273 -34.38 23.72 -3.34
C ASP A 273 -32.96 23.88 -3.91
N ILE A 274 -32.22 24.89 -3.46
CA ILE A 274 -30.82 25.10 -3.84
C ILE A 274 -29.95 24.97 -2.59
N ILE A 275 -29.07 23.99 -2.54
CA ILE A 275 -27.98 24.00 -1.56
C ILE A 275 -26.82 24.80 -2.16
N LEU A 276 -26.32 25.79 -1.42
CA LEU A 276 -25.14 26.58 -1.76
C LEU A 276 -24.22 26.70 -0.54
N GLY A 277 -23.10 25.99 -0.56
CA GLY A 277 -22.22 25.83 0.60
C GLY A 277 -22.99 25.19 1.76
N ARG A 278 -23.10 25.90 2.88
CA ARG A 278 -23.85 25.46 4.07
C ARG A 278 -25.28 25.99 4.13
N ARG A 279 -25.82 26.54 3.04
CA ARG A 279 -27.15 27.16 3.04
C ARG A 279 -28.09 26.40 2.13
N LEU A 280 -29.31 26.15 2.60
CA LEU A 280 -30.43 25.71 1.80
C LEU A 280 -31.33 26.91 1.46
N LEU A 281 -31.48 27.21 0.17
CA LEU A 281 -32.46 28.17 -0.31
C LEU A 281 -33.75 27.42 -0.64
N VAL A 282 -34.73 27.54 0.24
CA VAL A 282 -36.04 26.89 0.13
C VAL A 282 -36.76 27.38 -1.12
N ALA A 283 -37.19 26.46 -1.97
CA ALA A 283 -37.77 26.74 -3.29
C ALA A 283 -36.89 27.67 -4.16
N GLY A 284 -35.58 27.70 -3.89
CA GLY A 284 -34.61 28.58 -4.53
C GLY A 284 -34.72 30.06 -4.15
N ASP A 285 -35.40 30.38 -3.04
CA ASP A 285 -35.57 31.77 -2.56
C ASP A 285 -34.53 32.11 -1.46
N PRO A 286 -33.62 33.08 -1.72
CA PRO A 286 -32.67 33.57 -0.72
C PRO A 286 -33.29 34.10 0.57
N ALA A 287 -34.52 34.61 0.52
CA ALA A 287 -35.19 35.15 1.71
C ALA A 287 -35.57 34.06 2.72
N ASN A 288 -35.65 32.80 2.27
CA ASN A 288 -36.01 31.64 3.08
C ASN A 288 -34.79 30.73 3.32
N ALA A 289 -33.58 31.30 3.32
CA ALA A 289 -32.35 30.54 3.50
C ALA A 289 -32.24 29.95 4.92
N VAL A 290 -31.82 28.68 5.01
CA VAL A 290 -31.58 27.96 6.26
C VAL A 290 -30.15 27.45 6.30
N ASP A 291 -29.49 27.57 7.46
CA ASP A 291 -28.15 27.05 7.67
C ASP A 291 -28.17 25.53 7.95
N LEU A 292 -27.28 24.82 7.28
CA LEU A 292 -27.07 23.37 7.36
C LEU A 292 -25.67 23.10 7.90
N PRO A 293 -25.47 23.12 9.24
CA PRO A 293 -24.14 23.02 9.85
C PRO A 293 -23.44 21.67 9.62
N ALA A 294 -24.21 20.61 9.31
CA ALA A 294 -23.69 19.28 8.99
C ALA A 294 -22.96 19.21 7.63
N LEU A 295 -23.19 20.18 6.74
CA LEU A 295 -22.50 20.29 5.46
C LEU A 295 -21.04 20.75 5.63
N PRO A 296 -20.13 20.41 4.71
CA PRO A 296 -18.73 20.81 4.81
C PRO A 296 -18.56 22.34 4.78
N GLY A 297 -17.54 22.82 5.49
CA GLY A 297 -17.11 24.22 5.41
C GLY A 297 -16.31 24.48 4.13
N PRO A 298 -15.96 25.75 3.85
CA PRO A 298 -15.20 26.13 2.65
C PRO A 298 -13.92 25.31 2.45
N GLU A 299 -13.13 25.10 3.51
CA GLU A 299 -11.88 24.33 3.44
C GLU A 299 -12.12 22.86 3.07
N GLN A 300 -13.09 22.21 3.71
CA GLN A 300 -13.45 20.81 3.43
C GLN A 300 -14.02 20.64 2.01
N ALA A 301 -14.81 21.61 1.53
CA ALA A 301 -15.41 21.56 0.20
C ALA A 301 -14.40 21.77 -0.95
N ARG A 302 -13.17 22.27 -0.67
CA ARG A 302 -12.11 22.40 -1.70
C ARG A 302 -11.69 21.07 -2.29
N GLY A 303 -11.72 20.01 -1.49
CA GLY A 303 -11.42 18.64 -1.92
C GLY A 303 -12.54 17.99 -2.73
N ASP A 304 -13.75 18.58 -2.71
CA ASP A 304 -14.89 18.06 -3.46
C ASP A 304 -14.80 18.45 -4.94
N LEU A 305 -14.89 17.44 -5.79
CA LEU A 305 -14.91 17.56 -7.24
C LEU A 305 -16.29 17.97 -7.74
N ARG A 306 -17.35 17.33 -7.23
CA ARG A 306 -18.75 17.59 -7.61
C ARG A 306 -19.71 17.30 -6.47
N TRP A 307 -20.80 18.05 -6.45
CA TRP A 307 -22.00 17.76 -5.66
C TRP A 307 -23.11 17.33 -6.62
N ARG A 308 -23.80 16.25 -6.27
CA ARG A 308 -24.94 15.67 -7.00
C ARG A 308 -26.06 15.42 -6.00
N MET A 309 -27.24 15.10 -6.53
CA MET A 309 -28.41 14.82 -5.73
C MET A 309 -29.20 13.67 -6.33
N ALA A 310 -29.70 12.79 -5.47
CA ALA A 310 -30.64 11.73 -5.81
C ALA A 310 -31.21 11.15 -4.51
N ASP A 311 -32.41 10.57 -4.56
CA ASP A 311 -33.07 9.89 -3.44
C ASP A 311 -32.47 8.50 -3.21
N VAL A 312 -31.35 8.42 -2.49
CA VAL A 312 -30.57 7.19 -2.30
C VAL A 312 -31.26 6.26 -1.29
N ASP A 313 -31.89 6.81 -0.27
CA ASP A 313 -32.62 6.02 0.73
C ASP A 313 -34.06 5.68 0.34
N GLY A 314 -34.60 6.30 -0.71
CA GLY A 314 -35.95 6.05 -1.24
C GLY A 314 -37.05 6.68 -0.39
N ASN A 315 -36.73 7.74 0.37
CA ASN A 315 -37.68 8.41 1.25
C ASN A 315 -38.53 9.49 0.52
N GLY A 316 -38.31 9.67 -0.78
CA GLY A 316 -38.99 10.65 -1.62
C GLY A 316 -38.31 12.02 -1.65
N ARG A 317 -37.13 12.16 -1.04
CA ARG A 317 -36.33 13.39 -0.99
C ARG A 317 -34.95 13.12 -1.55
N ASP A 318 -34.39 14.12 -2.24
CA ASP A 318 -33.04 13.96 -2.75
C ASP A 318 -32.02 14.11 -1.62
N ASP A 319 -31.04 13.20 -1.57
CA ASP A 319 -29.87 13.27 -0.71
C ASP A 319 -28.74 14.05 -1.38
N LEU A 320 -27.78 14.56 -0.61
CA LEU A 320 -26.59 15.21 -1.17
C LEU A 320 -25.45 14.20 -1.31
N ILE A 321 -24.98 14.02 -2.54
CA ILE A 321 -23.87 13.13 -2.89
C ILE A 321 -22.64 14.00 -3.22
N ARG A 322 -21.51 13.73 -2.56
CA ARG A 322 -20.24 14.46 -2.76
C ARG A 322 -19.18 13.52 -3.29
N GLN A 323 -18.61 13.84 -4.44
CA GLN A 323 -17.44 13.16 -4.98
C GLN A 323 -16.19 13.94 -4.55
N ARG A 324 -15.27 13.31 -3.82
CA ARG A 324 -14.07 13.95 -3.23
C ARG A 324 -12.80 13.28 -3.71
N SER A 325 -11.73 14.03 -3.94
CA SER A 325 -10.40 13.47 -4.22
C SER A 325 -9.72 12.96 -2.94
N THR A 326 -9.17 11.74 -2.96
CA THR A 326 -8.66 11.05 -1.74
C THR A 326 -7.19 11.33 -1.41
N SER A 327 -6.66 12.53 -1.69
CA SER A 327 -5.27 12.85 -1.32
C SER A 327 -4.97 12.76 0.19
N ASP A 328 -6.01 12.73 1.03
CA ASP A 328 -5.89 12.92 2.47
C ASP A 328 -5.95 11.62 3.30
N SER A 329 -6.29 10.46 2.72
CA SER A 329 -6.52 9.21 3.49
C SER A 329 -5.31 8.27 3.57
N GLY A 330 -4.18 8.57 2.93
CA GLY A 330 -2.97 7.74 2.98
C GLY A 330 -3.08 6.35 2.32
N THR A 331 -4.26 5.95 1.84
CA THR A 331 -4.56 4.59 1.34
C THR A 331 -4.43 4.43 -0.18
N GLY A 332 -4.19 5.52 -0.94
CA GLY A 332 -4.00 5.48 -2.40
C GLY A 332 -4.81 6.52 -3.18
N THR A 333 -4.54 6.60 -4.49
CA THR A 333 -5.17 7.55 -5.42
C THR A 333 -6.58 7.07 -5.81
N GLY A 334 -7.62 7.80 -5.42
CA GLY A 334 -9.02 7.49 -5.74
C GLY A 334 -9.99 8.64 -5.53
N HIS A 335 -11.28 8.39 -5.74
CA HIS A 335 -12.36 9.30 -5.33
C HIS A 335 -13.23 8.63 -4.26
N ASP A 336 -13.55 9.37 -3.20
CA ASP A 336 -14.54 8.95 -2.20
C ASP A 336 -15.90 9.54 -2.57
N VAL A 337 -16.95 8.74 -2.37
CA VAL A 337 -18.33 9.21 -2.47
C VAL A 337 -18.94 9.27 -1.08
N LEU A 338 -19.29 10.49 -0.66
CA LEU A 338 -19.92 10.78 0.63
C LEU A 338 -21.40 11.12 0.40
N ILE A 339 -22.28 10.60 1.24
CA ILE A 339 -23.72 10.91 1.18
C ILE A 339 -24.16 11.59 2.47
N HIS A 340 -24.90 12.68 2.33
CA HIS A 340 -25.65 13.30 3.41
C HIS A 340 -27.13 13.04 3.17
N PHE A 341 -27.74 12.24 4.04
CA PHE A 341 -29.14 11.86 3.91
C PHE A 341 -30.07 12.96 4.39
N ALA A 342 -31.09 13.29 3.59
CA ALA A 342 -32.08 14.31 3.88
C ALA A 342 -33.26 13.71 4.65
N SER A 343 -33.56 14.27 5.83
CA SER A 343 -34.66 13.79 6.68
C SER A 343 -35.42 14.94 7.34
N LEU A 344 -36.70 14.71 7.63
CA LEU A 344 -37.52 15.56 8.48
C LEU A 344 -37.62 14.97 9.89
N ALA A 345 -37.82 15.83 10.89
CA ALA A 345 -38.03 15.40 12.28
C ALA A 345 -39.21 14.42 12.48
N THR A 346 -40.14 14.37 11.52
CA THR A 346 -41.31 13.47 11.53
C THR A 346 -41.07 12.11 10.89
N ASP A 347 -39.88 11.87 10.34
CA ASP A 347 -39.61 10.62 9.63
C ASP A 347 -39.54 9.44 10.60
N PRO A 348 -40.43 8.44 10.46
CA PRO A 348 -40.56 7.35 11.44
C PRO A 348 -39.39 6.37 11.44
N ALA A 349 -38.47 6.48 10.48
CA ALA A 349 -37.18 5.80 10.51
C ALA A 349 -36.16 6.58 9.70
N GLN A 350 -35.13 7.09 10.36
CA GLN A 350 -33.85 7.46 9.73
C GLN A 350 -33.14 6.16 9.29
N GLY A 351 -33.76 5.42 8.37
CA GLY A 351 -33.44 4.04 8.02
C GLY A 351 -32.00 3.80 7.60
N PHE A 352 -31.40 4.82 6.98
CA PHE A 352 -30.10 4.82 6.32
C PHE A 352 -29.08 5.69 7.06
N LEU A 353 -29.43 6.19 8.25
CA LEU A 353 -28.52 6.95 9.10
C LEU A 353 -27.65 6.00 9.92
N SER A 354 -26.32 6.18 9.86
CA SER A 354 -25.39 5.68 10.89
C SER A 354 -24.86 6.89 11.67
N SER A 355 -25.55 7.27 12.75
CA SER A 355 -25.23 8.49 13.49
C SER A 355 -23.84 8.48 14.12
N ASP A 356 -23.28 7.32 14.40
CA ASP A 356 -21.97 7.13 15.02
C ASP A 356 -20.89 6.65 14.03
N GLY A 357 -21.24 6.41 12.77
CA GLY A 357 -20.29 6.12 11.70
C GLY A 357 -19.58 4.78 11.85
N ASP A 358 -20.23 3.77 12.42
CA ASP A 358 -19.71 2.40 12.54
C ASP A 358 -20.23 1.47 11.42
N GLY A 359 -20.95 2.03 10.45
CA GLY A 359 -21.55 1.28 9.35
C GLY A 359 -22.81 0.50 9.75
N LEU A 360 -23.25 0.53 11.01
CA LEU A 360 -24.53 -0.05 11.40
C LEU A 360 -25.59 1.06 11.46
N LEU A 361 -26.74 0.82 10.84
CA LEU A 361 -27.77 1.84 10.72
C LEU A 361 -28.57 1.96 12.03
N ASP A 362 -28.95 3.18 12.41
CA ASP A 362 -29.66 3.50 13.64
C ASP A 362 -31.03 2.80 13.70
N ALA A 363 -31.70 2.64 12.55
CA ALA A 363 -32.94 1.87 12.46
C ALA A 363 -32.74 0.38 12.79
N TRP A 364 -31.55 -0.15 12.58
CA TRP A 364 -31.21 -1.50 13.00
C TRP A 364 -30.96 -1.56 14.50
N LYS A 365 -30.17 -0.61 15.03
CA LYS A 365 -29.81 -0.54 16.46
C LYS A 365 -31.00 -0.21 17.36
N SER A 366 -32.02 0.47 16.84
CA SER A 366 -33.29 0.74 17.55
C SER A 366 -34.30 -0.41 17.44
N GLY A 367 -34.06 -1.38 16.54
CA GLY A 367 -34.95 -2.52 16.31
C GLY A 367 -36.13 -2.21 15.39
N ALA A 368 -36.18 -1.03 14.77
CA ALA A 368 -37.17 -0.68 13.76
C ALA A 368 -37.05 -1.60 12.52
N VAL A 369 -35.83 -2.00 12.18
CA VAL A 369 -35.51 -2.97 11.14
C VAL A 369 -34.61 -4.07 11.72
N ARG A 370 -34.84 -5.32 11.31
CA ARG A 370 -34.04 -6.49 11.74
C ARG A 370 -33.25 -7.04 10.55
N PRO A 371 -32.08 -6.46 10.24
CA PRO A 371 -31.31 -6.85 9.08
C PRO A 371 -30.87 -8.31 9.20
N GLY A 372 -31.09 -9.11 8.15
CA GLY A 372 -30.78 -10.54 8.18
C GLY A 372 -31.54 -11.36 9.23
N GLY A 373 -32.58 -10.79 9.85
CA GLY A 373 -33.29 -11.40 10.99
C GLY A 373 -32.62 -11.18 12.35
N LEU A 374 -31.53 -10.41 12.43
CA LEU A 374 -30.80 -10.13 13.66
C LEU A 374 -31.51 -9.08 14.53
N ASP A 375 -31.50 -9.31 15.85
CA ASP A 375 -32.01 -8.37 16.87
C ASP A 375 -30.85 -7.59 17.48
N LEU A 376 -30.42 -6.53 16.80
CA LEU A 376 -29.31 -5.69 17.24
C LEU A 376 -29.54 -5.04 18.62
N PRO A 377 -30.73 -4.55 18.97
CA PRO A 377 -31.01 -4.09 20.33
C PRO A 377 -30.79 -5.19 21.38
N ALA A 378 -31.23 -6.43 21.10
CA ALA A 378 -31.04 -7.54 22.02
C ALA A 378 -29.58 -7.99 22.15
N LEU A 379 -28.77 -7.82 21.10
CA LEU A 379 -27.30 -7.97 21.17
C LEU A 379 -26.66 -6.86 22.02
N GLY A 380 -27.35 -5.73 22.14
CA GLY A 380 -26.95 -4.61 22.99
C GLY A 380 -26.57 -3.36 22.22
N CYS A 381 -26.65 -3.35 20.88
CA CYS A 381 -26.31 -2.21 20.03
C CYS A 381 -27.18 -0.99 20.33
N LYS A 382 -26.66 0.23 20.15
CA LYS A 382 -27.37 1.49 20.45
C LYS A 382 -27.05 2.60 19.45
N PRO A 383 -28.06 3.34 18.95
CA PRO A 383 -27.81 4.56 18.18
C PRO A 383 -26.87 5.52 18.89
N GLY A 384 -25.92 6.12 18.16
CA GLY A 384 -24.94 7.05 18.72
C GLY A 384 -23.73 6.41 19.39
N ARG A 385 -23.63 5.08 19.40
CA ARG A 385 -22.49 4.32 19.91
C ARG A 385 -21.92 3.39 18.86
N LYS A 386 -20.59 3.42 18.69
CA LYS A 386 -19.86 2.52 17.80
C LYS A 386 -19.97 1.08 18.29
N ASP A 387 -20.63 0.26 17.49
CA ASP A 387 -20.89 -1.15 17.70
C ASP A 387 -20.23 -1.95 16.56
N LEU A 388 -19.67 -3.12 16.90
CA LEU A 388 -19.07 -4.05 15.93
C LEU A 388 -19.66 -5.43 16.16
N ILE A 389 -20.32 -6.03 15.17
CA ILE A 389 -20.94 -7.35 15.30
C ILE A 389 -20.04 -8.39 14.64
N VAL A 390 -19.65 -9.41 15.42
CA VAL A 390 -18.77 -10.49 14.96
C VAL A 390 -19.45 -11.84 15.15
N GLU A 391 -19.70 -12.56 14.06
CA GLU A 391 -20.04 -13.97 14.10
C GLU A 391 -18.78 -14.82 14.29
N VAL A 392 -18.77 -15.57 15.38
CA VAL A 392 -17.67 -16.46 15.75
C VAL A 392 -18.06 -17.90 15.37
N GLU A 393 -17.39 -18.39 14.34
CA GLU A 393 -17.51 -19.75 13.82
C GLU A 393 -16.31 -20.60 14.30
N ARG A 394 -16.46 -21.93 14.37
CA ARG A 394 -15.36 -22.82 14.78
C ARG A 394 -15.51 -24.22 14.21
N PHE A 395 -14.42 -24.99 14.20
CA PHE A 395 -14.51 -26.45 14.06
C PHE A 395 -14.94 -27.15 15.36
N GLU A 396 -15.51 -28.34 15.23
CA GLU A 396 -15.94 -29.19 16.36
C GLU A 396 -14.83 -29.44 17.40
N ASN A 397 -13.58 -29.56 16.96
CA ASN A 397 -12.41 -29.83 17.80
C ASN A 397 -11.87 -28.60 18.55
N VAL A 398 -12.47 -27.42 18.36
CA VAL A 398 -12.13 -26.21 19.12
C VAL A 398 -13.02 -26.12 20.37
N ASP A 399 -12.41 -25.99 21.56
CA ASP A 399 -13.15 -25.85 22.82
C ASP A 399 -13.87 -24.50 22.88
N ILE A 400 -15.20 -24.53 23.03
CA ILE A 400 -16.04 -23.32 23.06
C ILE A 400 -15.84 -22.47 24.32
N LYS A 401 -15.50 -23.07 25.47
CA LYS A 401 -15.24 -22.31 26.71
C LYS A 401 -13.94 -21.54 26.58
N LEU A 402 -12.90 -22.18 26.05
CA LEU A 402 -11.64 -21.50 25.75
C LEU A 402 -11.88 -20.38 24.74
N LEU A 403 -12.54 -20.66 23.62
CA LEU A 403 -12.84 -19.67 22.59
C LEU A 403 -13.60 -18.45 23.15
N ARG A 404 -14.62 -18.68 23.98
CA ARG A 404 -15.37 -17.59 24.62
C ARG A 404 -14.50 -16.73 25.53
N ALA A 405 -13.69 -17.36 26.39
CA ALA A 405 -12.80 -16.63 27.29
C ALA A 405 -11.82 -15.73 26.51
N GLU A 406 -11.32 -16.22 25.38
CA GLU A 406 -10.40 -15.50 24.51
C GLU A 406 -11.09 -14.35 23.75
N VAL A 407 -12.26 -14.59 23.15
CA VAL A 407 -13.07 -13.54 22.49
C VAL A 407 -13.47 -12.46 23.50
N ASP A 408 -13.76 -12.81 24.75
CA ASP A 408 -14.07 -11.84 25.81
C ASP A 408 -12.90 -10.90 26.12
N VAL A 409 -11.64 -11.33 25.91
CA VAL A 409 -10.47 -10.43 26.01
C VAL A 409 -10.52 -9.40 24.88
N THR A 410 -10.76 -9.83 23.63
CA THR A 410 -10.93 -8.94 22.48
C THR A 410 -12.07 -7.95 22.69
N VAL A 411 -13.23 -8.40 23.19
CA VAL A 411 -14.38 -7.54 23.52
C VAL A 411 -13.99 -6.45 24.52
N ARG A 412 -13.31 -6.81 25.62
CA ARG A 412 -12.83 -5.84 26.62
C ARG A 412 -11.80 -4.89 26.04
N TYR A 413 -10.92 -5.37 25.15
CA TYR A 413 -9.90 -4.55 24.51
C TYR A 413 -10.53 -3.44 23.64
N PHE A 414 -11.44 -3.79 22.72
CA PHE A 414 -12.14 -2.81 21.89
C PHE A 414 -12.98 -1.81 22.73
N ALA A 415 -13.62 -2.28 23.81
CA ALA A 415 -14.36 -1.42 24.73
C ALA A 415 -13.45 -0.46 25.53
N SER A 416 -12.15 -0.75 25.64
CA SER A 416 -11.18 0.10 26.34
C SER A 416 -10.53 1.17 25.45
N LEU A 417 -10.71 1.09 24.13
CA LEU A 417 -10.10 2.03 23.20
C LEU A 417 -10.53 3.49 23.50
N PRO A 418 -9.65 4.48 23.32
CA PRO A 418 -9.91 5.90 23.60
C PRO A 418 -10.82 6.57 22.57
N VAL A 419 -11.85 5.87 22.11
CA VAL A 419 -12.86 6.36 21.16
C VAL A 419 -14.04 6.96 21.92
N LYS A 420 -14.45 8.18 21.57
CA LYS A 420 -15.60 8.86 22.21
C LYS A 420 -16.86 8.65 21.38
N ASN A 421 -17.93 8.18 22.01
CA ASN A 421 -19.23 8.00 21.37
C ASN A 421 -20.13 9.21 21.60
N ARG A 422 -21.12 9.40 20.71
CA ARG A 422 -22.11 10.50 20.82
C ARG A 422 -23.08 10.30 21.97
N ASP A 423 -23.32 9.06 22.36
CA ASP A 423 -24.12 8.72 23.56
C ASP A 423 -23.39 8.98 24.89
N GLY A 424 -22.13 9.43 24.83
CA GLY A 424 -21.27 9.71 25.99
C GLY A 424 -20.49 8.50 26.52
N SER A 425 -20.67 7.32 25.94
CA SER A 425 -19.85 6.14 26.26
C SER A 425 -18.45 6.22 25.62
N GLN A 426 -17.58 5.29 26.00
CA GLN A 426 -16.20 5.18 25.50
C GLN A 426 -15.98 3.79 24.86
N GLY A 427 -15.08 3.73 23.87
CA GLY A 427 -14.65 2.52 23.20
C GLY A 427 -15.57 2.09 22.06
N ILE A 428 -15.24 0.94 21.48
CA ILE A 428 -16.05 0.26 20.46
C ILE A 428 -16.68 -0.98 21.11
N ALA A 429 -18.00 -1.09 21.07
CA ALA A 429 -18.71 -2.21 21.65
C ALA A 429 -18.74 -3.40 20.67
N LEU A 430 -17.90 -4.41 20.93
CA LEU A 430 -17.87 -5.64 20.13
C LEU A 430 -18.90 -6.65 20.64
N HIS A 431 -19.83 -7.07 19.77
CA HIS A 431 -20.90 -8.03 20.05
C HIS A 431 -20.64 -9.35 19.35
N ALA A 432 -20.31 -10.40 20.11
CA ALA A 432 -20.01 -11.72 19.55
C ALA A 432 -21.26 -12.61 19.46
N ILE A 433 -21.51 -13.18 18.28
CA ILE A 433 -22.56 -14.19 18.03
C ILE A 433 -21.87 -15.54 17.80
N TYR A 434 -22.09 -16.52 18.67
CA TYR A 434 -21.49 -17.85 18.52
C TYR A 434 -22.39 -18.79 17.72
N ARG A 435 -21.83 -19.38 16.67
CA ARG A 435 -22.51 -20.33 15.78
C ARG A 435 -22.24 -21.78 16.17
N ASP A 436 -23.04 -22.70 15.64
CA ASP A 436 -22.82 -24.13 15.81
C ASP A 436 -21.52 -24.57 15.12
N PRO A 437 -20.75 -25.52 15.70
CA PRO A 437 -19.47 -25.89 15.13
C PRO A 437 -19.62 -26.56 13.76
N THR A 438 -18.68 -26.25 12.87
CA THR A 438 -18.52 -26.92 11.58
C THR A 438 -17.82 -28.28 11.77
N PRO A 439 -18.30 -29.36 11.13
CA PRO A 439 -17.66 -30.67 11.21
C PRO A 439 -16.19 -30.65 10.79
N ARG A 440 -15.32 -31.36 11.52
CA ARG A 440 -13.88 -31.36 11.19
C ARG A 440 -13.58 -31.92 9.79
N GLY A 441 -14.42 -32.82 9.28
CA GLY A 441 -14.30 -33.37 7.93
C GLY A 441 -14.46 -32.34 6.80
N GLU A 442 -14.93 -31.13 7.08
CA GLU A 442 -15.12 -30.06 6.10
C GLU A 442 -13.92 -29.09 5.98
N PHE A 443 -12.81 -29.36 6.67
CA PHE A 443 -11.65 -28.47 6.75
C PHE A 443 -11.21 -27.90 5.39
N ASP A 444 -10.96 -28.77 4.41
CA ASP A 444 -10.50 -28.36 3.08
C ASP A 444 -11.55 -27.60 2.28
N ASP A 445 -12.84 -27.92 2.46
CA ASP A 445 -13.94 -27.21 1.79
C ASP A 445 -14.11 -25.80 2.37
N VAL A 446 -14.05 -25.66 3.70
CA VAL A 446 -14.07 -24.36 4.39
C VAL A 446 -12.93 -23.47 3.89
N LEU A 447 -11.70 -23.97 3.85
CA LEU A 447 -10.56 -23.15 3.42
C LEU A 447 -10.64 -22.76 1.95
N ARG A 448 -11.13 -23.65 1.08
CA ARG A 448 -11.22 -23.42 -0.36
C ARG A 448 -12.39 -22.52 -0.77
N ARG A 449 -13.48 -22.50 0.00
CA ARG A 449 -14.71 -21.75 -0.31
C ARG A 449 -15.07 -20.73 0.77
N PHE A 450 -14.08 -20.25 1.51
CA PHE A 450 -14.30 -19.42 2.70
C PHE A 450 -15.17 -18.20 2.40
N ASP A 451 -14.79 -17.41 1.40
CA ASP A 451 -15.51 -16.18 1.01
C ASP A 451 -16.94 -16.44 0.50
N ALA A 452 -17.15 -17.59 -0.16
CA ALA A 452 -18.47 -17.97 -0.64
C ALA A 452 -19.40 -18.42 0.50
N ARG A 453 -18.84 -18.87 1.63
CA ARG A 453 -19.58 -19.42 2.78
C ARG A 453 -19.79 -18.39 3.89
N TYR A 454 -18.85 -17.46 4.08
CA TYR A 454 -18.81 -16.57 5.23
C TYR A 454 -18.67 -15.08 4.85
N PRO A 455 -19.46 -14.18 5.48
CA PRO A 455 -20.60 -14.48 6.35
C PRO A 455 -21.73 -15.19 5.59
N PRO A 456 -22.67 -15.86 6.31
CA PRO A 456 -23.86 -16.42 5.71
C PRO A 456 -24.59 -15.37 4.87
N ARG A 457 -25.20 -15.79 3.76
CA ARG A 457 -25.84 -14.89 2.79
C ARG A 457 -26.82 -13.89 3.41
N SER A 458 -27.55 -14.28 4.46
CA SER A 458 -28.52 -13.42 5.15
C SER A 458 -27.87 -12.31 5.99
N HIS A 459 -26.60 -12.45 6.39
CA HIS A 459 -25.92 -11.53 7.30
C HIS A 459 -24.82 -10.68 6.62
N ARG A 460 -24.58 -10.88 5.32
CA ARG A 460 -23.67 -10.05 4.51
C ARG A 460 -24.05 -8.57 4.59
N GLY A 461 -23.06 -7.71 4.80
CA GLY A 461 -23.24 -6.27 5.01
C GLY A 461 -23.71 -5.87 6.42
N VAL A 462 -23.80 -6.82 7.36
CA VAL A 462 -24.27 -6.58 8.74
C VAL A 462 -23.25 -7.07 9.78
N VAL A 463 -22.56 -8.18 9.51
CA VAL A 463 -21.63 -8.82 10.47
C VAL A 463 -20.26 -9.07 9.85
N HIS A 464 -19.24 -9.02 10.69
CA HIS A 464 -17.94 -9.62 10.42
C HIS A 464 -17.94 -11.09 10.81
N THR A 465 -17.26 -11.97 10.07
CA THR A 465 -17.05 -13.37 10.47
C THR A 465 -15.62 -13.60 10.90
N MET A 466 -15.45 -14.24 12.06
CA MET A 466 -14.17 -14.74 12.53
C MET A 466 -14.26 -16.25 12.75
N PHE A 467 -13.61 -17.01 11.88
CA PHE A 467 -13.61 -18.48 11.94
C PHE A 467 -12.40 -18.99 12.70
N CYS A 468 -12.65 -19.78 13.76
CA CYS A 468 -11.63 -20.28 14.66
C CYS A 468 -11.18 -21.72 14.33
N GLY A 469 -9.87 -21.89 14.14
CA GLY A 469 -9.19 -23.19 14.00
C GLY A 469 -8.56 -23.68 15.31
N ALA A 470 -8.18 -24.95 15.32
CA ALA A 470 -7.40 -25.51 16.42
C ALA A 470 -5.92 -25.05 16.35
N PRO A 471 -5.18 -25.05 17.48
CA PRO A 471 -3.76 -24.71 17.47
C PRO A 471 -3.01 -25.62 16.47
N GLY A 472 -2.21 -25.00 15.59
CA GLY A 472 -1.42 -25.72 14.57
C GLY A 472 -2.14 -26.02 13.25
N ASP A 473 -3.43 -25.65 13.11
CA ASP A 473 -4.12 -25.73 11.82
C ASP A 473 -3.49 -24.76 10.79
N PRO A 474 -3.16 -25.22 9.56
CA PRO A 474 -2.63 -24.35 8.51
C PRO A 474 -3.71 -23.45 7.91
N GLY A 475 -3.32 -22.27 7.42
CA GLY A 475 -4.23 -21.33 6.72
C GLY A 475 -5.05 -20.41 7.63
N PHE A 476 -4.60 -20.21 8.86
CA PHE A 476 -5.18 -19.31 9.86
C PHE A 476 -4.23 -18.16 10.20
N GLY A 477 -4.75 -17.05 10.74
CA GLY A 477 -4.03 -15.77 10.83
C GLY A 477 -4.08 -15.03 9.49
N VAL A 478 -5.28 -15.00 8.90
CA VAL A 478 -5.52 -14.37 7.60
C VAL A 478 -6.92 -13.77 7.59
N ALA A 479 -7.00 -12.49 7.28
CA ALA A 479 -8.22 -11.78 6.98
C ALA A 479 -8.10 -11.00 5.68
N LYS A 480 -9.24 -10.73 5.07
CA LYS A 480 -9.31 -9.90 3.89
C LYS A 480 -9.21 -8.43 4.31
N MET A 481 -8.30 -7.69 3.68
CA MET A 481 -8.24 -6.23 3.80
C MET A 481 -9.57 -5.62 3.38
N MET A 482 -10.16 -4.79 4.23
CA MET A 482 -11.47 -4.16 3.98
C MET A 482 -12.55 -5.20 3.65
N GLY A 483 -12.51 -6.36 4.31
CA GLY A 483 -13.47 -7.44 4.13
C GLY A 483 -14.32 -7.70 5.36
N ASP A 484 -15.28 -8.61 5.22
CA ASP A 484 -16.24 -9.00 6.26
C ASP A 484 -15.93 -10.40 6.85
N ASN A 485 -14.77 -10.98 6.54
CA ASN A 485 -14.40 -12.30 7.03
C ASN A 485 -12.89 -12.47 7.29
N GLY A 486 -12.56 -13.40 8.19
CA GLY A 486 -11.20 -13.73 8.58
C GLY A 486 -11.11 -15.02 9.39
N ARG A 487 -9.88 -15.49 9.56
CA ARG A 487 -9.57 -16.78 10.20
C ARG A 487 -8.46 -16.61 11.23
N PHE A 488 -8.65 -17.21 12.40
CA PHE A 488 -7.67 -17.18 13.50
C PHE A 488 -7.64 -18.52 14.24
N THR A 489 -6.63 -18.76 15.07
CA THR A 489 -6.55 -19.97 15.90
C THR A 489 -6.74 -19.68 17.38
N THR A 490 -7.17 -20.71 18.13
CA THR A 490 -6.97 -20.71 19.58
C THR A 490 -5.49 -20.90 19.94
N ASN A 491 -4.99 -20.10 20.89
CA ASN A 491 -3.62 -20.08 21.42
C ASN A 491 -3.66 -19.24 22.71
N PRO A 492 -2.84 -19.41 23.76
CA PRO A 492 -2.71 -18.45 24.87
C PRO A 492 -2.49 -16.95 24.52
N GLN A 493 -2.53 -16.56 23.25
CA GLN A 493 -2.40 -15.20 22.70
C GLN A 493 -3.52 -14.88 21.67
N VAL A 494 -4.72 -15.48 21.77
CA VAL A 494 -5.80 -15.30 20.76
C VAL A 494 -6.20 -13.84 20.56
N GLN A 495 -6.23 -13.03 21.63
CA GLN A 495 -6.54 -11.61 21.52
C GLN A 495 -5.70 -10.95 20.42
N ASP A 496 -4.43 -11.31 20.32
CA ASP A 496 -3.48 -10.69 19.41
C ASP A 496 -3.82 -11.00 17.96
N VAL A 497 -4.10 -12.27 17.66
CA VAL A 497 -4.42 -12.69 16.29
C VAL A 497 -5.81 -12.20 15.91
N MET A 498 -6.83 -12.40 16.74
CA MET A 498 -8.18 -11.97 16.41
C MET A 498 -8.29 -10.45 16.25
N SER A 499 -7.66 -9.66 17.14
CA SER A 499 -7.66 -8.20 17.04
C SER A 499 -6.88 -7.72 15.81
N HIS A 500 -5.75 -8.36 15.50
CA HIS A 500 -4.96 -8.07 14.30
C HIS A 500 -5.74 -8.37 13.01
N GLU A 501 -6.36 -9.54 12.91
CA GLU A 501 -7.20 -9.93 11.77
C GLU A 501 -8.44 -9.04 11.62
N LEU A 502 -9.06 -8.63 12.73
CA LEU A 502 -10.13 -7.61 12.70
C LEU A 502 -9.58 -6.25 12.24
N GLY A 503 -8.35 -5.90 12.62
CA GLY A 503 -7.66 -4.72 12.11
C GLY A 503 -7.61 -4.70 10.58
N HIS A 504 -7.29 -5.83 9.93
CA HIS A 504 -7.34 -5.95 8.46
C HIS A 504 -8.74 -5.80 7.88
N GLN A 505 -9.75 -6.43 8.49
CA GLN A 505 -11.15 -6.27 8.07
C GLN A 505 -11.59 -4.80 8.15
N LEU A 506 -11.07 -4.07 9.14
CA LEU A 506 -11.28 -2.64 9.35
C LEU A 506 -10.26 -1.76 8.62
N GLY A 507 -9.41 -2.33 7.75
CA GLY A 507 -8.59 -1.59 6.80
C GLY A 507 -7.14 -1.30 7.18
N LEU A 508 -6.67 -1.70 8.36
CA LEU A 508 -5.28 -1.49 8.78
C LEU A 508 -4.32 -2.45 8.08
N ASN A 509 -3.16 -1.94 7.65
CA ASN A 509 -2.06 -2.74 7.13
C ASN A 509 -0.93 -2.90 8.16
N HIS A 510 0.06 -3.73 7.85
CA HIS A 510 1.15 -4.01 8.78
C HIS A 510 2.12 -2.85 9.00
N ASP A 511 2.15 -1.87 8.09
CA ASP A 511 3.15 -0.81 8.05
C ASP A 511 2.61 0.57 8.45
N GLY A 512 1.34 0.68 8.86
CA GLY A 512 0.72 1.96 9.18
C GLY A 512 0.70 2.91 7.98
N PHE A 513 0.50 2.34 6.78
CA PHE A 513 0.53 3.02 5.48
C PHE A 513 1.85 3.74 5.16
N GLN A 514 2.94 3.37 5.85
CA GLN A 514 4.29 3.79 5.49
C GLN A 514 4.82 2.94 4.34
N SER A 515 5.86 3.42 3.65
CA SER A 515 6.52 2.65 2.58
C SER A 515 7.34 1.47 3.11
N HIS A 516 7.71 1.50 4.40
CA HIS A 516 8.54 0.50 5.07
C HIS A 516 8.12 0.37 6.54
N ASN A 517 8.45 -0.77 7.15
CA ASN A 517 8.28 -1.01 8.58
C ASN A 517 8.89 0.12 9.43
N SER A 518 8.14 0.55 10.44
CA SER A 518 8.55 1.62 11.34
C SER A 518 8.61 1.15 12.79
N LEU A 519 9.71 1.44 13.47
CA LEU A 519 9.85 1.17 14.91
C LEU A 519 9.04 2.15 15.79
N THR A 520 8.56 3.26 15.22
CA THR A 520 7.66 4.16 15.96
C THR A 520 6.20 3.82 15.72
N TYR A 521 5.89 2.97 14.73
CA TYR A 521 4.56 2.41 14.55
C TYR A 521 4.32 1.31 15.59
N ALA A 522 4.12 1.76 16.83
CA ALA A 522 3.95 0.92 18.01
C ALA A 522 2.54 0.30 18.05
N SER A 523 2.26 -0.53 17.04
CA SER A 523 0.99 -1.18 16.80
C SER A 523 1.11 -2.71 16.79
N MET A 524 0.07 -3.39 17.26
CA MET A 524 -0.12 -4.83 17.08
C MET A 524 -0.26 -5.24 15.61
N MET A 525 -0.56 -4.30 14.71
CA MET A 525 -0.57 -4.53 13.27
C MET A 525 0.84 -4.70 12.72
N SER A 526 1.84 -4.09 13.35
CA SER A 526 3.22 -4.23 12.93
C SER A 526 3.77 -5.60 13.32
N TYR A 527 4.28 -6.32 12.32
CA TYR A 527 4.95 -7.60 12.59
C TYR A 527 6.20 -7.42 13.46
N CYS A 528 6.77 -6.20 13.55
CA CYS A 528 7.85 -5.89 14.49
C CYS A 528 7.44 -6.14 15.95
N TYR A 529 6.16 -5.99 16.27
CA TYR A 529 5.59 -6.15 17.61
C TYR A 529 4.69 -7.38 17.74
N GLN A 530 4.78 -8.32 16.79
CA GLN A 530 3.93 -9.53 16.76
C GLN A 530 4.05 -10.38 18.02
N ASN A 531 5.19 -10.36 18.71
CA ASN A 531 5.38 -11.10 19.97
C ASN A 531 5.11 -10.27 21.24
N GLY A 532 4.77 -8.99 21.08
CA GLY A 532 4.47 -8.06 22.16
C GLY A 532 5.48 -6.92 22.25
N PHE A 533 5.20 -5.96 23.12
CA PHE A 533 6.16 -4.92 23.48
C PHE A 533 6.98 -5.45 24.65
N ASN A 534 8.31 -5.57 24.50
CA ASN A 534 9.18 -6.14 25.54
C ASN A 534 8.84 -7.61 25.93
N ASP A 535 8.41 -8.45 24.99
CA ASP A 535 7.88 -9.81 25.26
C ASP A 535 6.73 -9.82 26.29
N ARG A 536 5.97 -8.72 26.37
CA ARG A 536 4.76 -8.59 27.18
C ARG A 536 3.55 -8.58 26.25
N PRO A 537 2.90 -9.74 26.02
CA PRO A 537 1.70 -9.81 25.19
C PRO A 537 0.61 -8.83 25.66
N GLU A 538 0.50 -8.61 26.97
CA GLU A 538 -0.50 -7.71 27.57
C GLU A 538 -0.31 -6.23 27.23
N GLU A 539 0.87 -5.82 26.74
CA GLU A 539 1.12 -4.44 26.31
C GLU A 539 0.77 -4.21 24.83
N LYS A 540 0.39 -5.26 24.08
CA LYS A 540 -0.04 -5.15 22.68
C LYS A 540 -1.25 -4.26 22.54
N ARG A 541 -1.20 -3.39 21.55
CA ARG A 541 -2.22 -2.37 21.29
C ARG A 541 -2.14 -1.88 19.86
N PHE A 542 -3.25 -1.39 19.33
CA PHE A 542 -3.26 -0.48 18.19
C PHE A 542 -2.50 0.79 18.55
N SER A 543 -1.86 1.39 17.55
CA SER A 543 -1.22 2.68 17.76
C SER A 543 -2.26 3.80 17.91
N ASP A 544 -1.98 4.74 18.80
CA ASP A 544 -2.75 5.98 18.99
C ASP A 544 -2.17 7.16 18.20
N GLY A 545 -1.17 6.90 17.34
CA GLY A 545 -0.49 7.90 16.53
C GLY A 545 0.35 8.91 17.35
N SER A 546 0.52 8.69 18.67
CA SER A 546 1.18 9.64 19.55
C SER A 546 2.65 9.89 19.19
N LEU A 547 3.27 8.96 18.46
CA LEU A 547 4.65 9.08 17.99
C LEU A 547 4.75 9.69 16.57
N GLY A 548 3.62 10.02 15.92
CA GLY A 548 3.58 10.43 14.50
C GLY A 548 4.33 11.73 14.18
N ARG A 549 4.59 12.57 15.19
CA ARG A 549 5.43 13.77 15.04
C ARG A 549 6.93 13.50 15.04
N THR A 550 7.34 12.28 15.37
CA THR A 550 8.75 11.85 15.45
C THR A 550 9.08 11.00 14.23
N ALA A 551 9.05 11.61 13.05
CA ALA A 551 9.47 10.93 11.83
C ALA A 551 10.97 10.60 11.89
N LEU A 552 11.32 9.36 11.56
CA LEU A 552 12.70 8.89 11.54
C LEU A 552 13.17 8.79 10.09
N ASN A 553 14.38 9.26 9.81
CA ASN A 553 15.06 9.05 8.54
C ASN A 553 16.38 8.36 8.84
N GLU A 554 16.53 7.12 8.40
CA GLU A 554 17.69 6.27 8.72
C GLU A 554 19.02 6.83 8.24
N ARG A 555 19.01 7.85 7.37
CA ARG A 555 20.21 8.51 6.85
C ARG A 555 20.56 9.80 7.59
N CYS A 556 19.67 10.27 8.46
CA CYS A 556 19.82 11.53 9.19
C CYS A 556 19.09 11.48 10.54
N LEU A 557 19.35 10.44 11.32
CA LEU A 557 18.76 10.27 12.65
C LEU A 557 19.35 11.26 13.66
N SER A 558 18.49 11.75 14.56
CA SER A 558 18.92 12.40 15.79
C SER A 558 18.85 11.38 16.92
N GLU A 559 19.92 11.28 17.71
CA GLU A 559 19.93 10.49 18.94
C GLU A 559 19.25 11.20 20.11
N ARG A 560 18.63 12.37 19.88
CA ARG A 560 17.85 13.13 20.86
C ARG A 560 16.38 13.07 20.49
N LEU A 561 15.70 12.05 20.99
CA LEU A 561 14.26 11.93 20.80
C LEU A 561 13.52 12.99 21.63
N PRO A 562 12.63 13.81 21.04
CA PRO A 562 11.85 14.83 21.74
C PRO A 562 10.69 14.23 22.57
N LEU A 563 10.92 13.07 23.19
CA LEU A 563 9.94 12.26 23.88
C LEU A 563 10.53 11.80 25.23
N PRO A 564 9.75 11.83 26.34
CA PRO A 564 10.17 11.27 27.60
C PRO A 564 10.39 9.76 27.51
N ILE A 565 11.39 9.23 28.22
CA ILE A 565 11.79 7.81 28.12
C ILE A 565 10.65 6.82 28.32
N LYS A 566 9.63 7.16 29.13
CA LYS A 566 8.46 6.29 29.34
C LYS A 566 7.67 6.00 28.06
N GLN A 567 7.65 6.93 27.10
CA GLN A 567 6.93 6.74 25.83
C GLN A 567 7.68 5.84 24.85
N VAL A 568 9.01 5.75 24.96
CA VAL A 568 9.87 5.00 24.02
C VAL A 568 10.63 3.85 24.69
N ALA A 569 10.33 3.54 25.96
CA ALA A 569 11.02 2.53 26.74
C ALA A 569 10.95 1.12 26.11
N PHE A 570 9.90 0.86 25.31
CA PHE A 570 9.73 -0.39 24.60
C PHE A 570 10.81 -0.66 23.54
N LEU A 571 11.51 0.37 23.07
CA LEU A 571 12.63 0.23 22.13
C LEU A 571 13.87 -0.43 22.75
N ASN A 572 13.97 -0.45 24.09
CA ASN A 572 15.03 -1.13 24.83
C ASN A 572 14.78 -2.63 25.00
N GLY A 573 13.57 -3.12 24.71
CA GLY A 573 13.25 -4.54 24.69
C GLY A 573 13.31 -5.15 23.28
N PRO A 574 13.00 -6.45 23.16
CA PRO A 574 12.83 -7.12 21.88
C PRO A 574 11.81 -6.40 20.97
N PRO A 575 12.00 -6.44 19.64
CA PRO A 575 13.12 -7.07 18.91
C PRO A 575 14.38 -6.19 18.82
N TYR A 576 14.32 -4.93 19.28
CA TYR A 576 15.34 -3.94 18.96
C TYR A 576 16.51 -3.91 19.95
N HIS A 577 16.25 -3.84 21.26
CA HIS A 577 17.27 -3.73 22.30
C HIS A 577 18.13 -2.44 22.25
N PHE A 578 17.60 -1.34 21.72
CA PHE A 578 18.34 -0.07 21.70
C PHE A 578 18.68 0.42 23.11
N ARG A 579 19.90 0.94 23.28
CA ARG A 579 20.29 1.55 24.56
C ARG A 579 19.66 2.94 24.68
N LEU A 580 18.96 3.17 25.79
CA LEU A 580 18.27 4.43 26.09
C LEU A 580 18.84 5.10 27.35
N ARG A 581 18.86 6.44 27.38
CA ARG A 581 19.15 7.23 28.59
C ARG A 581 18.15 8.39 28.74
N PRO A 582 17.61 8.63 29.95
CA PRO A 582 16.71 9.75 30.18
C PRO A 582 17.46 11.09 30.06
N ALA A 583 16.84 12.08 29.42
CA ALA A 583 17.35 13.45 29.28
C ALA A 583 16.24 14.50 29.51
N GLY A 584 15.66 14.52 30.70
CA GLY A 584 14.58 15.45 31.03
C GLY A 584 13.29 15.11 30.29
N LYS A 585 12.86 15.98 29.35
CA LYS A 585 11.71 15.74 28.48
C LYS A 585 12.08 14.97 27.19
N GLU A 586 13.37 14.70 27.00
CA GLU A 586 13.93 13.97 25.87
C GLU A 586 14.44 12.60 26.31
N THR A 587 14.74 11.76 25.31
CA THR A 587 15.43 10.48 25.49
C THR A 587 16.62 10.43 24.57
N LEU A 588 17.79 10.07 25.12
CA LEU A 588 18.96 9.75 24.30
C LEU A 588 18.89 8.29 23.88
N ILE A 589 19.15 8.01 22.61
CA ILE A 589 19.12 6.68 22.02
C ILE A 589 20.36 6.45 21.16
N ASP A 590 21.01 5.30 21.30
CA ASP A 590 22.17 4.92 20.48
C ASP A 590 21.68 4.14 19.25
N TRP A 591 21.40 4.85 18.16
CA TRP A 591 20.80 4.25 16.95
C TRP A 591 21.76 3.34 16.21
N ASN A 592 23.03 3.74 16.14
CA ASN A 592 24.03 3.07 15.32
C ASN A 592 24.83 2.03 16.12
N TRP A 593 24.57 1.84 17.41
CA TRP A 593 25.25 0.91 18.30
C TRP A 593 26.74 1.20 18.51
N ASN A 594 27.21 2.44 18.38
CA ASN A 594 28.63 2.80 18.58
C ASN A 594 28.99 3.07 20.06
N GLY A 595 28.01 3.18 20.95
CA GLY A 595 28.21 3.45 22.39
C GLY A 595 28.29 4.93 22.77
N LEU A 596 28.09 5.83 21.81
CA LEU A 596 27.92 7.25 22.01
C LEU A 596 26.41 7.58 22.11
N PHE A 597 26.11 8.78 22.58
CA PHE A 597 24.73 9.25 22.76
C PHE A 597 24.63 10.73 22.43
N GLY A 598 23.52 11.11 21.82
CA GLY A 598 23.17 12.50 21.53
C GLY A 598 23.87 13.05 20.29
N GLU A 599 24.31 12.17 19.39
CA GLU A 599 24.78 12.50 18.04
C GLU A 599 23.63 12.97 17.13
N GLU A 600 23.98 13.68 16.06
CA GLU A 600 23.05 14.20 15.05
C GLU A 600 23.50 13.76 13.65
N GLY A 601 22.56 13.58 12.73
CA GLY A 601 22.85 13.14 11.37
C GLY A 601 23.39 11.70 11.30
N VAL A 602 22.95 10.85 12.23
CA VAL A 602 23.38 9.45 12.32
C VAL A 602 22.76 8.65 11.17
N THR A 603 23.58 7.84 10.49
CA THR A 603 23.09 6.84 9.53
C THR A 603 23.07 5.47 10.20
N ALA A 604 21.90 4.84 10.28
CA ALA A 604 21.73 3.50 10.85
C ALA A 604 20.43 2.83 10.35
N ASP A 605 20.52 1.57 9.98
CA ASP A 605 19.36 0.67 9.84
C ASP A 605 18.81 0.39 11.25
N VAL A 606 17.63 0.96 11.51
CA VAL A 606 16.89 0.91 12.78
C VAL A 606 15.59 0.11 12.66
N ASN A 607 15.17 -0.27 11.46
CA ASN A 607 13.97 -1.07 11.20
C ASN A 607 14.25 -2.58 11.01
N TYR A 608 15.45 -3.06 11.35
CA TYR A 608 15.96 -4.43 11.17
C TYR A 608 15.19 -5.62 11.79
N SER A 609 14.01 -5.44 12.38
CA SER A 609 13.28 -6.53 13.07
C SER A 609 12.96 -7.74 12.17
N HIS A 610 12.86 -7.54 10.85
CA HIS A 610 12.63 -8.59 9.84
C HIS A 610 13.85 -8.91 8.96
N GLY A 611 14.96 -8.17 9.15
CA GLY A 611 16.17 -8.26 8.35
C GLY A 611 16.58 -6.91 7.76
N THR A 612 17.59 -6.93 6.90
CA THR A 612 18.18 -5.78 6.22
C THR A 612 17.67 -5.73 4.78
N ASP A 613 17.06 -4.62 4.38
CA ASP A 613 16.69 -4.36 2.99
C ASP A 613 17.84 -3.66 2.25
N VAL A 614 18.08 -4.03 1.00
CA VAL A 614 19.06 -3.37 0.12
C VAL A 614 18.45 -2.27 -0.75
N GLY A 615 17.17 -1.98 -0.53
CA GLY A 615 16.33 -1.10 -1.32
C GLY A 615 15.95 -1.72 -2.68
N PRO A 616 15.66 -0.90 -3.70
CA PRO A 616 15.36 -1.38 -5.04
C PRO A 616 16.45 -2.31 -5.59
N ARG A 617 16.02 -3.40 -6.22
CA ARG A 617 16.91 -4.42 -6.77
C ARG A 617 16.99 -4.31 -8.27
N TYR A 618 18.21 -4.33 -8.79
CA TYR A 618 18.46 -4.22 -10.21
C TYR A 618 19.17 -5.46 -10.73
N GLU A 619 18.53 -6.16 -11.65
CA GLU A 619 19.12 -7.30 -12.34
C GLU A 619 20.17 -6.83 -13.34
N VAL A 620 21.36 -7.44 -13.30
CA VAL A 620 22.48 -7.02 -14.15
C VAL A 620 22.91 -8.10 -15.14
N GLY A 621 22.76 -9.38 -14.78
CA GLY A 621 23.14 -10.49 -15.63
C GLY A 621 23.10 -11.83 -14.90
N ARG A 622 23.78 -12.84 -15.44
CA ARG A 622 23.89 -14.18 -14.85
C ARG A 622 25.34 -14.52 -14.55
N ALA A 623 25.58 -15.10 -13.37
CA ALA A 623 26.92 -15.47 -12.93
C ALA A 623 27.03 -16.95 -12.58
N ALA A 624 28.20 -17.55 -12.85
CA ALA A 624 28.59 -18.86 -12.34
C ALA A 624 29.68 -18.77 -11.26
N THR A 625 30.00 -17.56 -10.80
CA THR A 625 30.93 -17.29 -9.69
C THR A 625 30.27 -16.37 -8.68
N ALA A 626 30.88 -16.19 -7.51
CA ALA A 626 30.61 -15.05 -6.65
C ALA A 626 30.77 -13.74 -7.45
N PRO A 627 29.79 -12.81 -7.39
CA PRO A 627 29.97 -11.47 -7.93
C PRO A 627 30.97 -10.70 -7.05
N VAL A 628 31.74 -9.81 -7.67
CA VAL A 628 32.68 -8.93 -6.97
C VAL A 628 32.33 -7.49 -7.29
N LEU A 629 32.08 -6.70 -6.26
CA LEU A 629 31.93 -5.26 -6.35
C LEU A 629 33.21 -4.58 -5.87
N VAL A 630 33.66 -3.56 -6.59
CA VAL A 630 34.80 -2.73 -6.18
C VAL A 630 34.51 -1.27 -6.50
N THR A 631 34.74 -0.42 -5.52
CA THR A 631 34.78 1.03 -5.71
C THR A 631 36.14 1.44 -6.25
N HIS A 632 36.15 1.89 -7.49
CA HIS A 632 37.32 2.44 -8.16
C HIS A 632 37.44 3.92 -7.83
N ALA A 633 38.63 4.36 -7.40
CA ALA A 633 38.93 5.73 -7.00
C ALA A 633 37.94 6.28 -5.93
N PRO A 634 37.86 5.65 -4.74
CA PRO A 634 36.92 6.04 -3.69
C PRO A 634 37.05 7.54 -3.33
N GLY A 635 35.91 8.21 -3.12
CA GLY A 635 35.82 9.67 -2.90
C GLY A 635 35.10 10.41 -4.03
N ALA A 636 35.48 11.65 -4.32
CA ALA A 636 34.75 12.55 -5.22
C ALA A 636 34.66 12.10 -6.70
N SER A 637 35.41 11.07 -7.11
CA SER A 637 35.41 10.53 -8.48
C SER A 637 35.13 9.03 -8.50
N GLU A 638 34.48 8.51 -7.46
CA GLU A 638 34.24 7.08 -7.34
C GLU A 638 33.41 6.51 -8.48
N ARG A 639 33.69 5.25 -8.81
CA ARG A 639 32.97 4.45 -9.80
C ARG A 639 32.75 3.05 -9.25
N LEU A 640 31.58 2.48 -9.50
CA LEU A 640 31.27 1.12 -9.10
C LEU A 640 31.54 0.15 -10.25
N LEU A 641 32.38 -0.86 -10.00
CA LEU A 641 32.66 -1.95 -10.92
C LEU A 641 32.01 -3.23 -10.39
N LEU A 642 31.35 -3.95 -11.29
CA LEU A 642 30.85 -5.30 -11.05
C LEU A 642 31.61 -6.28 -11.94
N ILE A 643 32.17 -7.32 -11.32
CA ILE A 643 32.92 -8.39 -11.98
C ILE A 643 32.29 -9.73 -11.63
N PHE A 644 32.04 -10.59 -12.61
CA PHE A 644 31.53 -11.94 -12.39
C PHE A 644 31.93 -12.86 -13.53
N GLY A 645 32.04 -14.15 -13.24
CA GLY A 645 32.33 -15.18 -14.23
C GLY A 645 31.06 -15.82 -14.77
N ARG A 646 31.11 -16.31 -16.00
CA ARG A 646 30.03 -17.13 -16.60
C ARG A 646 30.64 -18.31 -17.36
N PRO A 647 29.88 -19.40 -17.57
CA PRO A 647 30.37 -20.54 -18.33
C PRO A 647 30.77 -20.08 -19.74
N ALA A 648 31.89 -20.57 -20.25
CA ALA A 648 32.27 -20.34 -21.64
C ALA A 648 31.22 -21.00 -22.57
N PRO A 649 30.97 -20.47 -23.78
CA PRO A 649 29.98 -21.02 -24.70
C PRO A 649 30.15 -22.52 -24.97
N GLU A 650 31.41 -22.98 -25.02
CA GLU A 650 31.82 -24.36 -25.25
C GLU A 650 31.83 -25.25 -24.00
N SER A 651 31.56 -24.69 -22.82
CA SER A 651 31.62 -25.44 -21.56
C SER A 651 30.41 -26.37 -21.37
N PRO A 652 30.60 -27.56 -20.77
CA PRO A 652 29.51 -28.47 -20.47
C PRO A 652 28.41 -27.81 -19.63
N ARG A 653 27.14 -28.16 -19.90
CA ARG A 653 26.00 -27.67 -19.11
C ARG A 653 26.15 -28.07 -17.64
N ALA A 654 25.80 -27.14 -16.76
CA ALA A 654 25.74 -27.36 -15.32
C ALA A 654 24.71 -28.43 -14.94
N SER A 655 25.03 -29.26 -13.94
CA SER A 655 23.96 -29.75 -13.05
C SER A 655 23.33 -28.54 -12.33
N PRO A 656 22.02 -28.56 -12.05
CA PRO A 656 21.36 -27.55 -11.22
C PRO A 656 22.07 -27.27 -9.88
N ASP A 657 22.76 -28.27 -9.33
CA ASP A 657 23.44 -28.19 -8.02
C ASP A 657 24.90 -27.73 -8.09
N ALA A 658 25.44 -27.47 -9.28
CA ALA A 658 26.85 -27.15 -9.43
C ALA A 658 27.21 -25.79 -8.80
N ALA A 659 28.19 -25.76 -7.89
CA ALA A 659 28.57 -24.58 -7.11
C ALA A 659 29.00 -23.38 -8.00
N GLY A 660 29.79 -23.62 -9.04
CA GLY A 660 30.26 -22.57 -9.94
C GLY A 660 31.25 -23.05 -10.99
N LEU A 661 32.03 -22.16 -11.56
CA LEU A 661 33.13 -22.53 -12.47
C LEU A 661 34.11 -23.50 -11.80
N ALA A 662 34.70 -24.39 -12.59
CA ALA A 662 35.61 -25.44 -12.12
C ALA A 662 36.63 -25.81 -13.22
N PRO A 663 37.73 -26.53 -12.93
CA PRO A 663 38.68 -26.97 -13.96
C PRO A 663 38.04 -27.80 -15.09
N GLU A 664 37.00 -28.56 -14.79
CA GLU A 664 36.24 -29.39 -15.73
C GLU A 664 35.21 -28.57 -16.53
N ARG A 665 34.91 -27.35 -16.07
CA ARG A 665 33.95 -26.44 -16.66
C ARG A 665 34.45 -25.00 -16.50
N PRO A 666 35.49 -24.63 -17.26
CA PRO A 666 36.03 -23.29 -17.19
C PRO A 666 35.05 -22.26 -17.75
N GLY A 667 35.27 -21.01 -17.43
CA GLY A 667 34.45 -19.90 -17.90
C GLY A 667 35.27 -18.70 -18.35
N GLU A 668 34.53 -17.65 -18.66
CA GLU A 668 35.05 -16.32 -18.93
C GLU A 668 34.77 -15.39 -17.74
N LEU A 669 35.48 -14.27 -17.68
CA LEU A 669 35.28 -13.22 -16.67
C LEU A 669 34.86 -11.93 -17.36
N VAL A 670 33.75 -11.36 -16.91
CA VAL A 670 33.20 -10.11 -17.46
C VAL A 670 33.15 -9.01 -16.42
N LEU A 671 33.19 -7.77 -16.89
CA LEU A 671 33.12 -6.56 -16.09
C LEU A 671 32.06 -5.61 -16.66
N ARG A 672 31.36 -4.91 -15.76
CA ARG A 672 30.53 -3.76 -16.06
C ARG A 672 30.86 -2.61 -15.11
N VAL A 673 30.69 -1.38 -15.58
CA VAL A 673 30.81 -0.15 -14.79
C VAL A 673 29.41 0.43 -14.62
N TRP A 674 29.03 0.83 -13.42
CA TRP A 674 27.78 1.56 -13.21
C TRP A 674 27.90 2.97 -13.79
N VAL A 675 26.93 3.38 -14.60
CA VAL A 675 26.92 4.65 -15.35
C VAL A 675 25.72 5.53 -15.00
N GLY A 676 25.01 5.20 -13.92
CA GLY A 676 23.93 6.02 -13.39
C GLY A 676 24.43 7.29 -12.70
N LYS A 677 23.50 8.19 -12.38
CA LYS A 677 23.74 9.40 -11.59
C LYS A 677 23.02 9.35 -10.25
N ASP A 678 21.82 8.77 -10.23
CA ASP A 678 21.00 8.58 -9.05
C ASP A 678 20.76 7.08 -8.84
N ARG A 679 21.15 6.52 -7.68
CA ARG A 679 21.01 5.08 -7.42
C ARG A 679 19.56 4.59 -7.41
N ASP A 680 18.60 5.46 -7.05
CA ASP A 680 17.20 5.09 -6.91
C ASP A 680 16.49 5.02 -8.27
N GLN A 681 16.90 5.88 -9.20
CA GLN A 681 16.31 5.97 -10.54
C GLN A 681 17.14 5.23 -11.60
N ASP A 682 18.47 5.20 -11.43
CA ASP A 682 19.44 4.72 -12.43
C ASP A 682 20.14 3.41 -12.01
N GLY A 683 19.69 2.71 -10.97
CA GLY A 683 20.42 1.53 -10.45
C GLY A 683 20.63 0.40 -11.47
N ALA A 684 19.76 0.28 -12.47
CA ALA A 684 19.91 -0.66 -13.59
C ALA A 684 20.88 -0.19 -14.70
N ARG A 685 21.40 1.04 -14.65
CA ARG A 685 22.23 1.60 -15.73
C ARG A 685 23.68 1.18 -15.59
N TRP A 686 23.99 0.06 -16.24
CA TRP A 686 25.35 -0.47 -16.36
C TRP A 686 25.90 -0.31 -17.77
N SER A 687 27.22 -0.19 -17.89
CA SER A 687 27.91 -0.23 -19.18
C SER A 687 27.64 -1.54 -19.92
N LYS A 688 27.98 -1.57 -21.21
CA LYS A 688 28.14 -2.83 -21.94
C LYS A 688 29.19 -3.70 -21.23
N GLU A 689 29.05 -5.01 -21.39
CA GLU A 689 30.01 -5.98 -20.87
C GLU A 689 31.36 -5.79 -21.54
N LEU A 690 32.41 -5.79 -20.71
CA LEU A 690 33.79 -5.89 -21.15
C LEU A 690 34.37 -7.22 -20.64
N THR A 691 34.91 -8.02 -21.55
CA THR A 691 35.61 -9.26 -21.18
C THR A 691 36.94 -8.94 -20.50
N VAL A 692 37.12 -9.43 -19.27
CA VAL A 692 38.37 -9.36 -18.50
C VAL A 692 39.27 -10.55 -18.82
N GLU A 693 38.67 -11.73 -18.95
CA GLU A 693 39.35 -12.95 -19.40
C GLU A 693 38.42 -13.75 -20.30
N GLN A 694 38.91 -14.19 -21.45
CA GLN A 694 38.08 -14.84 -22.47
C GLN A 694 37.75 -16.29 -22.13
N SER A 695 38.64 -17.01 -21.45
CA SER A 695 38.42 -18.41 -21.08
C SER A 695 39.38 -18.88 -19.99
N GLY A 696 39.13 -20.10 -19.47
CA GLY A 696 40.04 -20.78 -18.55
C GLY A 696 39.88 -20.41 -17.07
N VAL A 697 38.87 -19.61 -16.71
CA VAL A 697 38.54 -19.25 -15.33
C VAL A 697 37.87 -20.44 -14.63
N THR A 698 38.35 -20.84 -13.46
CA THR A 698 37.93 -22.10 -12.81
C THR A 698 37.32 -21.93 -11.42
N GLY A 699 36.97 -20.71 -11.01
CA GLY A 699 36.50 -20.45 -9.65
C GLY A 699 36.26 -18.96 -9.41
N ASP A 700 36.10 -18.58 -8.15
CA ASP A 700 35.63 -17.25 -7.76
C ASP A 700 36.73 -16.19 -7.90
N PRO A 701 36.46 -15.07 -8.60
CA PRO A 701 37.39 -13.96 -8.66
C PRO A 701 37.49 -13.24 -7.31
N SER A 702 38.52 -12.42 -7.16
CA SER A 702 38.66 -11.44 -6.09
C SER A 702 39.27 -10.17 -6.66
N ALA A 703 38.85 -8.99 -6.18
CA ALA A 703 39.38 -7.74 -6.68
C ALA A 703 39.53 -6.69 -5.59
N ALA A 704 40.51 -5.81 -5.77
CA ALA A 704 40.75 -4.68 -4.87
C ALA A 704 41.31 -3.49 -5.66
N TYR A 705 40.97 -2.28 -5.21
CA TYR A 705 41.52 -1.04 -5.76
C TYR A 705 42.80 -0.65 -5.02
N ALA A 706 43.91 -0.50 -5.74
CA ALA A 706 45.18 -0.03 -5.20
C ALA A 706 46.08 0.55 -6.29
N GLY A 707 46.85 1.59 -5.95
CA GLY A 707 47.79 2.21 -6.89
C GLY A 707 47.14 2.80 -8.14
N GLY A 708 45.93 3.36 -8.00
CA GLY A 708 45.23 4.02 -9.11
C GLY A 708 44.51 3.07 -10.09
N ALA A 709 44.39 1.78 -9.77
CA ALA A 709 43.70 0.81 -10.61
C ALA A 709 42.97 -0.26 -9.79
N THR A 710 41.97 -0.89 -10.40
CA THR A 710 41.34 -2.09 -9.85
C THR A 710 42.12 -3.31 -10.33
N TRP A 711 42.48 -4.20 -9.42
CA TRP A 711 43.22 -5.42 -9.72
C TRP A 711 42.32 -6.63 -9.49
N VAL A 712 42.27 -7.53 -10.48
CA VAL A 712 41.35 -8.67 -10.49
C VAL A 712 42.16 -9.97 -10.54
N ALA A 713 42.13 -10.72 -9.44
CA ALA A 713 42.70 -12.06 -9.34
C ALA A 713 41.64 -13.12 -9.60
N TYR A 714 41.98 -14.16 -10.36
CA TYR A 714 41.08 -15.27 -10.65
C TYR A 714 41.86 -16.58 -10.83
N PRO A 715 41.29 -17.72 -10.40
CA PRO A 715 41.93 -19.01 -10.56
C PRO A 715 41.77 -19.55 -11.99
N THR A 716 42.82 -20.22 -12.45
CA THR A 716 42.82 -21.04 -13.68
C THR A 716 43.46 -22.38 -13.37
N LYS A 717 43.35 -23.35 -14.29
CA LYS A 717 44.02 -24.65 -14.16
C LYS A 717 45.55 -24.52 -14.01
N ALA A 718 46.15 -23.47 -14.56
CA ALA A 718 47.59 -23.18 -14.48
C ALA A 718 47.99 -22.34 -13.24
N GLY A 719 47.06 -22.08 -12.32
CA GLY A 719 47.24 -21.21 -11.16
C GLY A 719 46.57 -19.84 -11.32
N ILE A 720 46.80 -18.96 -10.35
CA ILE A 720 46.19 -17.63 -10.31
C ILE A 720 46.73 -16.73 -11.42
N ARG A 721 45.81 -15.99 -12.03
CA ARG A 721 46.08 -14.88 -12.95
C ARG A 721 45.61 -13.58 -12.32
N LEU A 722 46.30 -12.50 -12.65
CA LEU A 722 46.01 -11.15 -12.17
C LEU A 722 45.94 -10.17 -13.35
N ARG A 723 44.85 -9.40 -13.43
CA ARG A 723 44.64 -8.37 -14.45
C ARG A 723 44.52 -6.99 -13.79
N ARG A 724 45.10 -5.97 -14.44
CA ARG A 724 44.90 -4.57 -14.09
C ARG A 724 43.72 -4.01 -14.87
N VAL A 725 42.80 -3.33 -14.20
CA VAL A 725 41.69 -2.59 -14.80
C VAL A 725 41.84 -1.12 -14.47
N ALA A 726 42.00 -0.29 -15.50
CA ALA A 726 42.06 1.16 -15.37
C ALA A 726 40.85 1.81 -16.03
N LEU A 727 40.40 2.92 -15.47
CA LEU A 727 39.39 3.78 -16.08
C LEU A 727 40.05 5.00 -16.71
N ASP A 728 39.59 5.39 -17.89
CA ASP A 728 39.90 6.72 -18.45
C ASP A 728 39.10 7.83 -17.70
N PRO A 729 39.36 9.13 -17.98
CA PRO A 729 38.61 10.22 -17.34
C PRO A 729 37.10 10.20 -17.60
N ALA A 730 36.65 9.55 -18.68
CA ALA A 730 35.23 9.37 -18.98
C ALA A 730 34.62 8.16 -18.24
N GLY A 731 35.43 7.35 -17.55
CA GLY A 731 35.01 6.16 -16.81
C GLY A 731 34.99 4.89 -17.65
N ASN A 732 35.54 4.90 -18.88
CA ASN A 732 35.59 3.69 -19.71
C ASN A 732 36.69 2.74 -19.20
N PRO A 733 36.37 1.45 -18.99
CA PRO A 733 37.34 0.48 -18.51
C PRO A 733 38.28 -0.02 -19.61
N SER A 734 39.54 -0.25 -19.24
CA SER A 734 40.56 -0.92 -20.05
C SER A 734 41.24 -2.02 -19.24
N VAL A 735 41.46 -3.18 -19.86
CA VAL A 735 42.03 -4.38 -19.23
C VAL A 735 43.46 -4.59 -19.69
N GLY A 736 44.39 -4.64 -18.74
CA GLY A 736 45.81 -4.89 -18.98
C GLY A 736 46.16 -6.37 -19.22
N PRO A 737 47.44 -6.67 -19.48
CA PRO A 737 47.89 -8.05 -19.70
C PRO A 737 47.71 -8.93 -18.45
N ALA A 738 47.47 -10.23 -18.64
CA ALA A 738 47.44 -11.19 -17.56
C ALA A 738 48.84 -11.40 -16.98
N THR A 739 48.98 -11.25 -15.66
CA THR A 739 50.19 -11.60 -14.93
C THR A 739 49.98 -12.95 -14.23
N ALA A 740 50.87 -13.90 -14.46
CA ALA A 740 50.87 -15.19 -13.79
C ALA A 740 51.43 -15.05 -12.37
N ILE A 741 50.73 -15.61 -11.37
CA ILE A 741 51.26 -15.71 -10.01
C ILE A 741 52.02 -17.04 -9.88
N PRO A 742 53.34 -17.02 -9.61
CA PRO A 742 54.14 -18.25 -9.50
C PRO A 742 53.61 -19.18 -8.39
N THR A 743 53.80 -20.48 -8.56
CA THR A 743 53.52 -21.53 -7.55
C THR A 743 52.10 -21.49 -6.93
N SER A 744 51.12 -20.98 -7.67
CA SER A 744 49.75 -20.74 -7.20
C SER A 744 48.71 -21.74 -7.75
N GLN A 745 49.17 -22.85 -8.33
CA GLN A 745 48.28 -23.89 -8.85
C GLN A 745 47.42 -24.49 -7.72
N GLY A 746 46.12 -24.64 -8.00
CA GLY A 746 45.14 -25.18 -7.03
C GLY A 746 44.76 -24.22 -5.90
N ALA A 747 45.20 -22.96 -5.94
CA ALA A 747 44.81 -21.95 -4.95
C ALA A 747 43.56 -21.17 -5.39
N GLU A 748 42.78 -20.72 -4.41
CA GLU A 748 41.72 -19.72 -4.51
C GLU A 748 42.25 -18.36 -4.02
N PRO A 749 42.06 -17.25 -4.76
CA PRO A 749 42.64 -15.97 -4.42
C PRO A 749 41.73 -15.07 -3.57
N THR A 750 42.31 -14.37 -2.61
CA THR A 750 41.68 -13.21 -1.94
C THR A 750 42.61 -12.02 -2.03
N LEU A 751 42.16 -10.93 -2.65
CA LEU A 751 42.88 -9.66 -2.73
C LEU A 751 42.36 -8.66 -1.72
N ALA A 752 43.28 -7.99 -1.02
CA ALA A 752 42.99 -6.83 -0.18
C ALA A 752 43.98 -5.70 -0.48
N ALA A 753 43.51 -4.45 -0.39
CA ALA A 753 44.38 -3.28 -0.47
C ALA A 753 45.03 -3.00 0.89
N LEU A 754 46.33 -2.74 0.89
CA LEU A 754 47.08 -2.32 2.07
C LEU A 754 47.90 -1.07 1.71
N GLY A 755 47.29 0.10 1.91
CA GLY A 755 47.80 1.37 1.38
C GLY A 755 47.84 1.36 -0.14
N SER A 756 48.99 1.66 -0.74
CA SER A 756 49.15 1.61 -2.20
C SER A 756 49.45 0.19 -2.73
N ARG A 757 49.69 -0.79 -1.87
CA ARG A 757 50.05 -2.16 -2.25
C ARG A 757 48.83 -3.09 -2.18
N LEU A 758 48.98 -4.27 -2.74
CA LEU A 758 48.01 -5.36 -2.57
C LEU A 758 48.60 -6.47 -1.70
N VAL A 759 47.73 -7.13 -0.97
CA VAL A 759 48.01 -8.43 -0.36
C VAL A 759 47.16 -9.48 -1.07
N LEU A 760 47.80 -10.53 -1.56
CA LEU A 760 47.17 -11.69 -2.18
C LEU A 760 47.30 -12.88 -1.23
N LEU A 761 46.18 -13.33 -0.69
CA LEU A 761 46.08 -14.56 0.10
C LEU A 761 45.72 -15.73 -0.83
N LEU A 762 46.36 -16.87 -0.60
CA LEU A 762 46.28 -18.08 -1.42
C LEU A 762 45.83 -19.24 -0.55
N TRP A 763 44.54 -19.55 -0.60
CA TRP A 763 43.97 -20.71 0.09
C TRP A 763 44.00 -21.93 -0.84
N ARG A 764 44.44 -23.10 -0.36
CA ARG A 764 44.53 -24.33 -1.18
C ARG A 764 43.66 -25.46 -0.64
N SER A 765 43.69 -25.68 0.66
CA SER A 765 42.87 -26.69 1.33
C SER A 765 42.74 -26.36 2.82
N PRO A 766 41.78 -26.98 3.54
CA PRO A 766 41.58 -26.74 4.97
C PRO A 766 42.81 -27.01 5.85
N ASP A 767 43.62 -27.99 5.47
CA ASP A 767 44.75 -28.47 6.26
C ASP A 767 46.09 -27.77 5.90
N GLN A 768 46.07 -26.86 4.93
CA GLN A 768 47.26 -26.13 4.49
C GLN A 768 47.27 -24.70 5.03
N PRO A 769 48.42 -24.20 5.52
CA PRO A 769 48.58 -22.80 5.85
C PRO A 769 48.26 -21.89 4.66
N ILE A 770 47.53 -20.81 4.90
CA ILE A 770 47.20 -19.83 3.88
C ILE A 770 48.49 -19.12 3.46
N GLY A 771 48.79 -19.13 2.15
CA GLY A 771 49.91 -18.39 1.59
C GLY A 771 49.59 -16.90 1.49
N VAL A 772 50.59 -16.04 1.66
CA VAL A 772 50.47 -14.59 1.50
C VAL A 772 51.57 -14.06 0.59
N ARG A 773 51.20 -13.15 -0.32
CA ARG A 773 52.12 -12.40 -1.17
C ARG A 773 51.78 -10.92 -1.11
N VAL A 774 52.81 -10.08 -1.00
CA VAL A 774 52.65 -8.63 -1.16
C VAL A 774 52.98 -8.25 -2.60
N LEU A 775 52.08 -7.51 -3.24
CA LEU A 775 52.23 -7.06 -4.63
C LEU A 775 52.43 -5.54 -4.69
N GLY A 776 53.45 -5.10 -5.42
CA GLY A 776 53.60 -3.69 -5.77
C GLY A 776 52.75 -3.34 -6.98
N THR A 777 52.13 -2.17 -6.94
CA THR A 777 51.17 -1.69 -7.95
C THR A 777 51.73 -0.56 -8.82
N ALA A 778 53.01 -0.25 -8.67
CA ALA A 778 53.67 0.80 -9.44
C ALA A 778 53.85 0.35 -10.91
N GLY A 779 52.99 0.82 -11.80
CA GLY A 779 53.06 0.57 -13.25
C GLY A 779 51.90 -0.26 -13.80
N ALA A 780 52.05 -0.72 -15.05
CA ALA A 780 51.02 -1.49 -15.77
C ALA A 780 50.92 -2.96 -15.34
N SER A 781 52.05 -3.54 -14.87
CA SER A 781 52.13 -4.90 -14.35
C SER A 781 52.55 -4.87 -12.88
N PRO A 782 52.05 -5.79 -12.04
CA PRO A 782 52.35 -5.78 -10.62
C PRO A 782 53.72 -6.42 -10.37
N THR A 783 54.46 -5.94 -9.37
CA THR A 783 55.64 -6.65 -8.87
C THR A 783 55.18 -7.72 -7.88
N VAL A 784 55.51 -8.98 -8.15
CA VAL A 784 55.02 -10.13 -7.36
C VAL A 784 56.08 -10.52 -6.32
N GLY A 785 55.77 -10.30 -5.04
CA GLY A 785 56.62 -10.74 -3.94
C GLY A 785 56.67 -12.27 -3.78
N ARG A 786 57.61 -12.74 -2.97
CA ARG A 786 57.70 -14.15 -2.55
C ARG A 786 56.44 -14.55 -1.77
N GLU A 787 56.07 -15.83 -1.86
CA GLU A 787 55.05 -16.41 -0.97
C GLU A 787 55.62 -16.74 0.40
N GLU A 788 54.90 -16.29 1.41
CA GLU A 788 55.15 -16.61 2.81
C GLU A 788 53.94 -17.40 3.33
N ALA A 789 54.16 -18.33 4.26
CA ALA A 789 53.06 -19.04 4.91
C ALA A 789 52.58 -18.22 6.12
N THR A 790 51.28 -17.99 6.22
CA THR A 790 50.68 -17.45 7.44
C THR A 790 50.50 -18.59 8.46
N PRO A 791 50.36 -18.29 9.77
CA PRO A 791 50.01 -19.32 10.76
C PRO A 791 48.52 -19.73 10.71
N LEU A 792 47.76 -19.24 9.73
CA LEU A 792 46.32 -19.44 9.64
C LEU A 792 45.98 -20.60 8.70
N THR A 793 44.97 -21.36 9.09
CA THR A 793 44.23 -22.32 8.24
C THR A 793 42.76 -21.90 8.22
N SER A 794 41.98 -22.40 7.26
CA SER A 794 40.56 -22.08 7.13
C SER A 794 39.84 -23.17 6.35
N LEU A 795 38.62 -23.53 6.73
CA LEU A 795 37.79 -24.50 6.01
C LEU A 795 37.47 -24.07 4.57
N VAL A 796 37.43 -22.77 4.32
CA VAL A 796 37.04 -22.14 3.06
C VAL A 796 38.04 -21.04 2.68
N PRO A 797 38.03 -20.56 1.43
CA PRO A 797 38.78 -19.35 1.06
C PRO A 797 38.48 -18.19 2.00
N VAL A 798 39.51 -17.42 2.35
CA VAL A 798 39.41 -16.36 3.37
C VAL A 798 38.87 -15.05 2.82
N ALA A 799 38.48 -14.16 3.73
CA ALA A 799 38.26 -12.75 3.45
C ALA A 799 39.39 -11.91 4.04
N ALA A 800 39.68 -10.74 3.46
CA ALA A 800 40.60 -9.81 4.06
C ALA A 800 40.28 -8.35 3.75
N THR A 801 40.58 -7.47 4.70
CA THR A 801 40.53 -6.02 4.54
C THR A 801 41.59 -5.35 5.40
N ALA A 802 42.00 -4.12 5.06
CA ALA A 802 42.84 -3.31 5.93
C ALA A 802 41.96 -2.65 7.01
N GLY A 803 42.39 -2.71 8.27
CA GLY A 803 41.70 -1.99 9.35
C GLY A 803 42.28 -0.61 9.63
N ALA A 804 41.85 -0.01 10.74
CA ALA A 804 42.29 1.32 11.17
C ALA A 804 43.81 1.43 11.29
N VAL A 805 44.39 2.49 10.72
CA VAL A 805 45.83 2.78 10.86
C VAL A 805 46.10 3.20 12.30
N ARG A 806 46.92 2.42 13.02
CA ARG A 806 47.38 2.76 14.38
C ARG A 806 48.90 2.87 14.38
N LYS A 807 49.42 3.98 14.95
CA LYS A 807 50.87 4.26 15.02
C LYS A 807 51.60 4.11 13.66
N GLY A 808 50.94 4.49 12.57
CA GLY A 808 51.48 4.44 11.20
C GLY A 808 51.45 3.08 10.51
N LEU A 809 50.81 2.05 11.10
CA LEU A 809 50.63 0.73 10.49
C LEU A 809 49.13 0.38 10.45
N ALA A 810 48.62 -0.01 9.28
CA ALA A 810 47.32 -0.66 9.17
C ALA A 810 47.52 -2.17 9.36
N PRO A 811 46.87 -2.81 10.34
CA PRO A 811 46.83 -4.27 10.41
C PRO A 811 45.97 -4.82 9.26
N LEU A 812 46.33 -6.01 8.79
CA LEU A 812 45.50 -6.79 7.86
C LEU A 812 44.52 -7.64 8.68
N TRP A 813 43.23 -7.46 8.45
CA TRP A 813 42.17 -8.23 9.09
C TRP A 813 41.81 -9.38 8.16
N VAL A 814 41.83 -10.61 8.68
CA VAL A 814 41.58 -11.83 7.90
C VAL A 814 40.47 -12.63 8.57
N ALA A 815 39.41 -12.96 7.82
CA ALA A 815 38.38 -13.88 8.30
C ALA A 815 38.72 -15.32 7.89
N THR A 816 38.74 -16.23 8.85
CA THR A 816 38.82 -17.68 8.64
C THR A 816 37.57 -18.36 9.16
N MET A 817 37.31 -19.59 8.71
CA MET A 817 36.25 -20.43 9.28
C MET A 817 36.84 -21.73 9.85
N ASP A 818 36.40 -22.09 11.05
CA ASP A 818 36.75 -23.34 11.72
C ASP A 818 35.47 -24.11 12.13
N GLY A 819 35.55 -25.45 12.25
CA GLY A 819 34.43 -26.30 12.66
C GLY A 819 34.40 -27.66 11.95
N PRO A 820 33.44 -28.55 12.29
CA PRO A 820 33.18 -29.75 11.50
C PRO A 820 32.68 -29.37 10.10
N ARG A 821 33.17 -30.04 9.05
CA ARG A 821 32.76 -29.77 7.65
C ARG A 821 31.24 -29.93 7.42
N ASP A 822 30.58 -30.75 8.24
CA ASP A 822 29.15 -31.09 8.17
C ASP A 822 28.33 -30.52 9.37
N GLY A 823 28.82 -29.49 10.08
CA GLY A 823 28.14 -28.97 11.28
C GLY A 823 28.29 -27.46 11.51
N ASP A 824 28.14 -27.01 12.76
CA ASP A 824 28.17 -25.59 13.14
C ASP A 824 29.56 -24.97 12.94
N THR A 825 29.80 -24.42 11.75
CA THR A 825 31.02 -23.68 11.45
C THR A 825 30.96 -22.26 12.02
N ARG A 826 32.12 -21.76 12.47
CA ARG A 826 32.26 -20.43 13.09
C ARG A 826 33.28 -19.60 12.33
N THR A 827 32.99 -18.30 12.20
CA THR A 827 33.93 -17.34 11.63
C THR A 827 34.80 -16.71 12.72
N PHE A 828 36.10 -16.57 12.45
CA PHE A 828 37.06 -15.89 13.30
C PHE A 828 37.72 -14.75 12.54
N ILE A 829 37.83 -13.59 13.19
CA ILE A 829 38.59 -12.45 12.70
C ILE A 829 39.97 -12.45 13.34
N HIS A 830 41.00 -12.48 12.50
CA HIS A 830 42.40 -12.42 12.91
C HIS A 830 43.00 -11.08 12.50
N ARG A 831 43.79 -10.48 13.40
CA ARG A 831 44.57 -9.27 13.10
C ARG A 831 46.01 -9.68 12.85
N LEU A 832 46.49 -9.41 11.64
CA LEU A 832 47.85 -9.70 11.21
C LEU A 832 48.64 -8.40 11.13
N GLU A 833 49.73 -8.33 11.89
CA GLU A 833 50.72 -7.27 11.78
C GLU A 833 51.99 -7.81 11.13
N GLY A 834 52.45 -7.13 10.09
CA GLY A 834 53.65 -7.52 9.35
C GLY A 834 54.13 -6.38 8.47
N ARG A 835 55.42 -6.39 8.13
CA ARG A 835 55.98 -5.51 7.09
C ARG A 835 56.30 -6.37 5.87
N PRO A 836 56.08 -5.88 4.64
CA PRO A 836 56.45 -6.61 3.44
C PRO A 836 57.92 -7.06 3.48
N GLY A 837 58.17 -8.37 3.35
CA GLY A 837 59.49 -8.99 3.48
C GLY A 837 59.88 -9.44 4.91
N LYS A 838 58.93 -9.47 5.85
CA LYS A 838 59.04 -10.06 7.20
C LYS A 838 57.77 -10.84 7.51
N ASP A 839 57.89 -11.87 8.36
CA ASP A 839 56.77 -12.74 8.75
C ASP A 839 55.57 -11.94 9.31
N PHE A 840 54.37 -12.24 8.81
CA PHE A 840 53.12 -11.75 9.39
C PHE A 840 52.84 -12.46 10.73
N ARG A 841 52.65 -11.69 11.79
CA ARG A 841 52.30 -12.19 13.12
C ARG A 841 50.83 -11.95 13.42
N VAL A 842 50.14 -12.95 13.94
CA VAL A 842 48.80 -12.80 14.50
C VAL A 842 48.89 -12.07 15.84
N THR A 843 48.22 -10.91 15.95
CA THR A 843 48.22 -10.05 17.14
C THR A 843 46.87 -10.02 17.85
N GLY A 844 45.82 -10.53 17.23
CA GLY A 844 44.49 -10.69 17.83
C GLY A 844 43.66 -11.73 17.10
N ARG A 845 42.73 -12.35 17.83
CA ARG A 845 41.73 -13.28 17.31
C ARG A 845 40.43 -13.06 18.07
N GLU A 846 39.32 -12.90 17.35
CA GLU A 846 37.99 -12.78 17.94
C GLU A 846 36.97 -13.62 17.14
N PRO A 847 36.07 -14.36 17.81
CA PRO A 847 34.99 -15.07 17.15
C PRO A 847 33.88 -14.09 16.74
N ILE A 848 33.24 -14.35 15.60
CA ILE A 848 31.92 -13.80 15.28
C ILE A 848 30.89 -14.81 15.79
N PRO A 849 29.98 -14.42 16.71
CA PRO A 849 28.93 -15.32 17.18
C PRO A 849 28.00 -15.79 16.05
N GLY A 850 27.41 -16.97 16.23
CA GLY A 850 26.52 -17.60 15.23
C GLY A 850 27.14 -18.78 14.47
N SER A 851 26.28 -19.49 13.73
CA SER A 851 26.63 -20.59 12.84
C SER A 851 26.54 -20.12 11.39
N PHE A 852 27.60 -20.36 10.62
CA PHE A 852 27.69 -19.94 9.22
C PHE A 852 27.71 -21.15 8.29
N ALA A 853 27.33 -20.94 7.03
CA ALA A 853 27.51 -21.90 5.96
C ALA A 853 28.97 -21.82 5.47
N PRO A 854 29.59 -22.93 5.03
CA PRO A 854 30.99 -22.95 4.59
C PRO A 854 31.15 -22.33 3.19
N HIS A 855 30.77 -21.06 3.03
CA HIS A 855 31.02 -20.23 1.85
C HIS A 855 32.12 -19.21 2.19
N ARG A 856 32.81 -18.68 1.16
CA ARG A 856 33.80 -17.61 1.34
C ARG A 856 33.13 -16.40 2.05
N PRO A 857 33.62 -15.96 3.23
CA PRO A 857 33.13 -14.72 3.85
C PRO A 857 33.64 -13.50 3.08
N ILE A 858 33.08 -12.32 3.35
CA ILE A 858 33.62 -11.03 2.92
C ILE A 858 33.75 -10.10 4.11
N LEU A 859 34.82 -9.29 4.15
CA LEU A 859 35.00 -8.22 5.13
C LEU A 859 34.97 -6.87 4.44
N LEU A 860 34.24 -5.94 5.04
CA LEU A 860 34.26 -4.53 4.66
C LEU A 860 34.61 -3.70 5.89
N TRP A 861 35.59 -2.82 5.73
CA TRP A 861 35.97 -1.87 6.75
C TRP A 861 35.42 -0.50 6.39
N ALA A 862 34.66 0.09 7.32
CA ALA A 862 34.01 1.38 7.20
C ALA A 862 34.74 2.38 8.11
N PRO A 863 35.57 3.30 7.58
CA PRO A 863 36.44 4.17 8.38
C PRO A 863 35.72 5.38 9.00
N GLU A 864 34.42 5.54 8.77
CA GLU A 864 33.63 6.69 9.21
C GLU A 864 33.62 6.79 10.74
N ARG A 865 34.04 7.93 11.27
CA ARG A 865 34.08 8.15 12.74
C ARG A 865 32.71 8.07 13.41
N GLY A 866 31.63 8.35 12.68
CA GLY A 866 30.26 8.20 13.18
C GLY A 866 29.88 6.74 13.48
N LEU A 867 30.61 5.77 12.94
CA LEU A 867 30.40 4.34 13.22
C LEU A 867 31.20 3.85 14.43
N GLY A 868 32.01 4.72 15.03
CA GLY A 868 32.89 4.45 16.17
C GLY A 868 34.22 5.20 16.04
N PRO A 869 34.95 5.42 17.15
CA PRO A 869 36.18 6.22 17.17
C PRO A 869 37.29 5.68 16.26
N ASP A 870 37.29 4.37 16.00
CA ASP A 870 38.22 3.71 15.09
C ASP A 870 37.59 3.35 13.73
N GLY A 871 36.30 3.58 13.48
CA GLY A 871 35.55 2.97 12.36
C GLY A 871 34.90 1.64 12.76
N ARG A 872 34.37 0.90 11.78
CA ARG A 872 33.57 -0.31 12.01
C ARG A 872 33.86 -1.42 10.99
N LEU A 873 33.90 -2.66 11.47
CA LEU A 873 33.99 -3.85 10.62
C LEU A 873 32.61 -4.44 10.35
N PHE A 874 32.37 -4.77 9.07
CA PHE A 874 31.26 -5.58 8.61
C PHE A 874 31.79 -6.91 8.09
N HIS A 875 31.03 -7.97 8.37
CA HIS A 875 31.25 -9.31 7.85
C HIS A 875 30.01 -9.76 7.09
N PHE A 876 30.20 -10.32 5.91
CA PHE A 876 29.13 -10.87 5.08
C PHE A 876 29.41 -12.34 4.82
N GLY A 877 28.39 -13.18 4.90
CA GLY A 877 28.53 -14.62 4.66
C GLY A 877 27.20 -15.33 4.48
N GLY A 878 27.28 -16.61 4.08
CA GLY A 878 26.12 -17.49 4.11
C GLY A 878 25.89 -18.05 5.51
N GLY A 879 24.64 -18.30 5.90
CA GLY A 879 24.32 -18.99 7.14
C GLY A 879 22.95 -19.66 7.13
N THR A 880 22.71 -20.43 8.19
CA THR A 880 21.43 -21.07 8.51
C THR A 880 21.00 -20.58 9.88
N TYR A 881 19.86 -19.89 9.97
CA TYR A 881 19.34 -19.46 11.28
C TYR A 881 18.49 -20.57 11.91
N GLU A 882 18.68 -20.82 13.21
CA GLU A 882 18.18 -21.98 13.96
C GLU A 882 16.65 -22.10 14.09
N MET A 883 15.84 -21.19 13.53
CA MET A 883 14.39 -21.19 13.70
C MET A 883 13.60 -21.93 12.61
N ASP A 884 14.21 -22.29 11.48
CA ASP A 884 13.55 -23.12 10.47
C ASP A 884 14.03 -24.58 10.55
N ASN A 885 13.36 -25.36 11.39
CA ASN A 885 13.61 -26.79 11.59
C ASN A 885 13.32 -27.66 10.34
N ARG A 886 13.09 -27.09 9.16
CA ARG A 886 12.62 -27.83 7.96
C ARG A 886 13.67 -28.07 6.88
N VAL A 887 14.91 -27.55 6.99
CA VAL A 887 15.95 -27.82 5.98
C VAL A 887 17.13 -28.54 6.63
N SER A 888 17.40 -29.76 6.15
CA SER A 888 18.50 -30.60 6.61
C SER A 888 19.85 -29.85 6.56
N ARG A 889 20.52 -29.75 7.71
CA ARG A 889 21.77 -29.00 7.98
C ARG A 889 23.04 -29.44 7.21
N ALA A 890 22.98 -30.08 6.04
CA ALA A 890 24.21 -30.60 5.42
C ALA A 890 24.27 -30.68 3.88
N ARG A 891 23.23 -30.31 3.11
CA ARG A 891 23.20 -30.61 1.66
C ARG A 891 22.62 -29.57 0.71
N ASP A 892 21.99 -28.49 1.18
CA ASP A 892 21.51 -27.45 0.25
C ASP A 892 22.71 -26.55 -0.13
N PRO A 893 23.10 -26.43 -1.42
CA PRO A 893 24.16 -25.52 -1.83
C PRO A 893 23.78 -24.04 -1.63
N TRP A 894 22.51 -23.73 -1.33
CA TRP A 894 22.02 -22.37 -1.12
C TRP A 894 21.92 -22.04 0.38
N ALA A 895 22.51 -20.91 0.78
CA ALA A 895 22.47 -20.39 2.13
C ALA A 895 21.87 -18.97 2.17
N GLN A 896 21.20 -18.64 3.28
CA GLN A 896 20.71 -17.29 3.53
C GLN A 896 21.90 -16.33 3.68
N GLN A 897 21.79 -15.15 3.09
CA GLN A 897 22.84 -14.14 3.18
C GLN A 897 22.69 -13.32 4.45
N ILE A 898 23.80 -13.17 5.18
CA ILE A 898 23.87 -12.53 6.49
C ILE A 898 24.88 -11.38 6.45
N VAL A 899 24.53 -10.28 7.10
CA VAL A 899 25.46 -9.21 7.49
C VAL A 899 25.64 -9.24 9.02
N SER A 900 26.89 -9.23 9.46
CA SER A 900 27.29 -9.09 10.85
C SER A 900 28.04 -7.77 11.00
N MET A 901 27.58 -6.91 11.89
CA MET A 901 28.14 -5.59 12.12
C MET A 901 28.75 -5.52 13.52
N GLN A 902 29.99 -5.05 13.62
CA GLN A 902 30.63 -4.84 14.92
C GLN A 902 29.94 -3.71 15.70
N THR A 903 29.72 -3.89 17.00
CA THR A 903 29.05 -2.93 17.89
C THR A 903 29.97 -2.45 19.02
N GLY A 904 29.65 -1.28 19.58
CA GLY A 904 30.22 -0.75 20.84
C GLY A 904 29.49 -1.27 22.09
N ALA A 905 28.85 -2.45 22.01
CA ALA A 905 28.07 -3.07 23.08
C ALA A 905 28.48 -4.54 23.25
N PRO A 906 29.66 -4.85 23.83
CA PRO A 906 30.18 -6.22 23.92
C PRO A 906 29.28 -7.16 24.75
N GLU A 907 28.46 -6.61 25.65
CA GLU A 907 27.46 -7.32 26.45
C GLU A 907 26.32 -7.92 25.62
N TRP A 908 26.07 -7.39 24.41
CA TRP A 908 25.04 -7.85 23.48
C TRP A 908 25.67 -8.54 22.27
N GLY A 909 25.24 -9.77 21.98
CA GLY A 909 25.69 -10.51 20.79
C GLY A 909 27.21 -10.68 20.69
N GLY A 910 27.93 -10.65 21.82
CA GLY A 910 29.40 -10.72 21.84
C GLY A 910 30.11 -9.56 21.12
N GLY A 911 29.47 -8.38 21.02
CA GLY A 911 29.99 -7.22 20.28
C GLY A 911 29.66 -7.24 18.79
N TRP A 912 28.68 -8.04 18.37
CA TRP A 912 28.22 -8.16 17.00
C TRP A 912 26.69 -8.14 16.93
N LEU A 913 26.17 -7.46 15.91
CA LEU A 913 24.75 -7.49 15.54
C LEU A 913 24.61 -8.23 14.21
N HIS A 914 23.75 -9.26 14.18
CA HIS A 914 23.56 -10.13 13.01
C HIS A 914 22.19 -9.88 12.39
N ARG A 915 22.17 -9.72 11.06
CA ARG A 915 20.94 -9.49 10.28
C ARG A 915 20.96 -10.30 9.00
N ARG A 916 19.78 -10.69 8.51
CA ARG A 916 19.63 -11.38 7.23
C ARG A 916 19.26 -10.38 6.16
N TYR A 917 19.73 -10.55 4.94
CA TYR A 917 19.16 -9.79 3.84
C TYR A 917 17.76 -10.31 3.52
N TYR A 918 16.79 -9.42 3.65
CA TYR A 918 15.37 -9.71 3.47
C TYR A 918 14.95 -9.41 2.04
N THR A 919 14.09 -10.26 1.47
CA THR A 919 13.45 -9.98 0.19
C THR A 919 12.02 -9.50 0.44
N GLN A 920 11.75 -8.20 0.19
CA GLN A 920 10.44 -7.50 0.21
C GLN A 920 9.17 -8.38 0.35
N PRO A 921 8.17 -7.96 1.17
CA PRO A 921 6.96 -8.74 1.43
C PRO A 921 6.22 -9.12 0.13
N GLY A 922 5.76 -10.37 0.04
CA GLY A 922 4.98 -10.88 -1.10
C GLY A 922 5.78 -11.59 -2.21
N GLN A 923 7.09 -11.80 -2.03
CA GLN A 923 7.91 -12.66 -2.89
C GLN A 923 8.00 -14.10 -2.33
N PRO A 924 8.14 -15.15 -3.17
CA PRO A 924 8.03 -16.56 -2.72
C PRO A 924 9.20 -17.03 -1.83
N SER A 925 10.31 -16.30 -1.81
CA SER A 925 11.36 -16.42 -0.79
C SER A 925 11.33 -15.14 0.04
N GLU A 926 11.35 -15.25 1.37
CA GLU A 926 11.42 -14.11 2.30
C GLU A 926 12.86 -13.59 2.49
N TYR A 927 13.89 -14.34 2.07
CA TYR A 927 15.29 -14.00 2.30
C TYR A 927 16.15 -14.18 1.05
N PHE A 928 17.22 -13.38 0.95
CA PHE A 928 18.24 -13.57 -0.08
C PHE A 928 18.96 -14.89 0.15
N MET A 929 18.81 -15.83 -0.79
CA MET A 929 19.57 -17.08 -0.79
C MET A 929 20.62 -17.07 -1.90
N SER A 930 21.81 -17.60 -1.59
CA SER A 930 22.92 -17.74 -2.55
C SER A 930 23.79 -18.95 -2.24
N ARG A 931 24.42 -19.48 -3.28
CA ARG A 931 25.43 -20.55 -3.21
C ARG A 931 26.86 -20.03 -3.32
N SER A 932 27.04 -18.71 -3.31
CA SER A 932 28.34 -18.05 -3.34
C SER A 932 28.38 -16.92 -2.32
N ALA A 933 29.55 -16.32 -2.15
CA ALA A 933 29.68 -15.07 -1.41
C ALA A 933 28.93 -13.93 -2.13
N PRO A 934 28.46 -12.90 -1.41
CA PRO A 934 27.97 -11.68 -2.03
C PRO A 934 29.15 -10.81 -2.50
N GLY A 935 28.88 -9.89 -3.42
CA GLY A 935 29.80 -8.81 -3.76
C GLY A 935 29.47 -7.58 -2.92
N VAL A 936 30.45 -7.02 -2.21
CA VAL A 936 30.22 -5.83 -1.36
C VAL A 936 31.36 -4.83 -1.45
N CYS A 937 31.02 -3.54 -1.47
CA CYS A 937 31.98 -2.45 -1.29
C CYS A 937 31.26 -1.17 -0.83
N GLY A 938 31.98 -0.26 -0.17
CA GLY A 938 31.44 1.07 0.16
C GLY A 938 31.28 1.94 -1.11
N PHE A 939 30.11 2.51 -1.35
CA PHE A 939 29.78 3.32 -2.53
C PHE A 939 28.64 4.29 -2.23
N GLY A 940 28.73 5.55 -2.68
CA GLY A 940 27.65 6.53 -2.56
C GLY A 940 27.29 6.85 -1.10
N GLY A 941 28.27 6.79 -0.19
CA GLY A 941 28.08 6.96 1.25
C GLY A 941 27.35 5.79 1.94
N ASP A 942 27.24 4.63 1.30
CA ASP A 942 26.61 3.41 1.82
C ASP A 942 27.38 2.17 1.31
N ILE A 943 26.76 1.00 1.33
CA ILE A 943 27.30 -0.27 0.85
C ILE A 943 26.55 -0.66 -0.43
N ALA A 944 27.27 -0.81 -1.55
CA ALA A 944 26.73 -1.51 -2.70
C ALA A 944 26.79 -3.01 -2.45
N TYR A 945 25.70 -3.72 -2.72
CA TYR A 945 25.52 -5.13 -2.42
C TYR A 945 25.08 -5.89 -3.67
N ALA A 946 25.79 -6.96 -4.03
CA ALA A 946 25.47 -7.84 -5.15
C ALA A 946 25.27 -9.27 -4.68
N ASN A 947 24.19 -9.91 -5.11
CA ASN A 947 23.91 -11.31 -4.79
C ASN A 947 23.67 -12.15 -6.04
N ARG A 948 24.20 -13.38 -6.05
CA ARG A 948 23.85 -14.41 -7.02
C ARG A 948 22.63 -15.17 -6.49
N LEU A 949 21.45 -14.79 -6.95
CA LEU A 949 20.17 -15.13 -6.32
C LEU A 949 19.70 -16.55 -6.65
N ARG A 950 19.10 -17.23 -5.67
CA ARG A 950 18.13 -18.33 -5.88
C ARG A 950 16.75 -17.71 -6.07
N ASP A 951 16.14 -17.97 -7.21
CA ASP A 951 14.82 -17.46 -7.55
C ASP A 951 13.75 -18.54 -7.35
N ALA A 952 12.50 -18.12 -7.16
CA ALA A 952 11.36 -19.02 -7.09
C ALA A 952 11.10 -19.74 -8.41
N ASP A 953 11.38 -19.06 -9.53
CA ASP A 953 11.50 -19.68 -10.85
C ASP A 953 12.90 -20.26 -11.02
N PRO A 954 13.08 -21.59 -11.06
CA PRO A 954 14.39 -22.20 -11.22
C PRO A 954 15.11 -21.77 -12.51
N ALA A 955 14.37 -21.34 -13.53
CA ALA A 955 14.96 -20.81 -14.76
C ALA A 955 15.72 -19.52 -14.48
N ARG A 956 15.34 -18.72 -13.47
CA ARG A 956 15.92 -17.43 -13.06
C ARG A 956 17.07 -17.55 -12.06
N ASN A 957 17.40 -18.75 -11.58
CA ASN A 957 18.56 -18.98 -10.73
C ASN A 957 19.85 -18.41 -11.32
N ASP A 958 20.75 -18.00 -10.43
CA ASP A 958 22.07 -17.44 -10.74
C ASP A 958 22.05 -16.03 -11.35
N THR A 959 20.89 -15.37 -11.32
CA THR A 959 20.78 -13.95 -11.66
C THR A 959 21.53 -13.11 -10.62
N VAL A 960 22.34 -12.17 -11.09
CA VAL A 960 23.03 -11.18 -10.27
C VAL A 960 22.09 -10.00 -10.08
N VAL A 961 21.70 -9.79 -8.83
CA VAL A 961 20.94 -8.61 -8.39
C VAL A 961 21.88 -7.67 -7.64
N VAL A 962 21.75 -6.37 -7.89
CA VAL A 962 22.50 -5.32 -7.19
C VAL A 962 21.53 -4.38 -6.49
N GLY A 963 21.85 -4.03 -5.24
CA GLY A 963 21.23 -2.96 -4.45
C GLY A 963 22.27 -1.99 -3.91
N PHE A 964 21.83 -0.79 -3.53
CA PHE A 964 22.71 0.33 -3.16
C PHE A 964 22.57 0.77 -1.68
N TYR A 965 21.77 0.05 -0.90
CA TYR A 965 21.53 0.28 0.52
C TYR A 965 21.94 -0.94 1.35
N GLY A 966 23.11 -1.50 1.06
CA GLY A 966 23.61 -2.72 1.71
C GLY A 966 23.81 -2.59 3.22
N SER A 967 23.88 -1.37 3.78
CA SER A 967 23.86 -1.18 5.24
C SER A 967 22.48 -1.37 5.87
N GLY A 968 21.41 -1.32 5.06
CA GLY A 968 20.02 -1.32 5.48
C GLY A 968 19.40 0.06 5.65
N ALA A 969 20.20 1.13 5.70
CA ALA A 969 19.69 2.46 6.00
C ALA A 969 18.99 3.09 4.78
N LEU A 970 17.66 3.03 4.77
CA LEU A 970 16.83 3.49 3.66
C LEU A 970 16.59 5.01 3.70
N PRO A 971 16.44 5.67 2.54
CA PRO A 971 16.27 7.13 2.46
C PRO A 971 14.86 7.60 2.85
N GLU A 972 13.85 6.74 2.76
CA GLU A 972 12.45 7.10 3.04
C GLU A 972 12.22 7.33 4.54
N PRO A 973 11.53 8.43 4.92
CA PRO A 973 11.15 8.64 6.30
C PRO A 973 10.10 7.60 6.72
N MET A 974 10.19 7.16 7.98
CA MET A 974 9.21 6.29 8.62
C MET A 974 8.58 7.00 9.82
N GLY A 975 7.34 6.65 10.13
CA GLY A 975 6.57 7.29 11.19
C GLY A 975 5.60 6.35 11.88
N ASP A 976 4.89 6.87 12.86
CA ASP A 976 3.75 6.21 13.49
C ASP A 976 2.45 6.55 12.75
N PHE A 977 1.44 5.72 12.91
CA PHE A 977 0.11 5.89 12.30
C PHE A 977 -0.97 5.72 13.36
N ASP A 978 -2.00 6.58 13.33
CA ASP A 978 -3.11 6.52 14.28
C ASP A 978 -4.14 5.47 13.86
N ASP A 979 -3.87 4.21 14.24
CA ASP A 979 -4.78 3.10 14.01
C ASP A 979 -6.14 3.36 14.63
N ILE A 980 -6.16 3.84 15.88
CA ILE A 980 -7.41 3.99 16.65
C ILE A 980 -8.30 5.06 16.00
N GLY A 981 -7.70 6.18 15.59
CA GLY A 981 -8.37 7.20 14.79
C GLY A 981 -8.91 6.62 13.49
N PHE A 982 -8.07 5.90 12.74
CA PHE A 982 -8.47 5.27 11.47
C PHE A 982 -9.62 4.27 11.63
N LEU A 983 -9.54 3.34 12.59
CA LEU A 983 -10.59 2.36 12.89
C LEU A 983 -11.91 3.07 13.20
N SER A 984 -11.85 4.12 14.02
CA SER A 984 -13.00 4.90 14.47
C SER A 984 -13.63 5.69 13.33
N GLU A 985 -12.84 6.35 12.49
CA GLU A 985 -13.34 7.33 11.52
C GLU A 985 -13.57 6.75 10.12
N VAL A 986 -12.83 5.70 9.76
CA VAL A 986 -12.83 5.09 8.43
C VAL A 986 -13.18 3.62 8.52
N GLY A 987 -12.43 2.84 9.30
CA GLY A 987 -12.49 1.38 9.30
C GLY A 987 -13.89 0.81 9.51
N LEU A 988 -14.53 1.15 10.64
CA LEU A 988 -15.86 0.63 10.97
C LEU A 988 -16.93 1.00 9.91
N GLY A 989 -16.92 2.24 9.43
CA GLY A 989 -17.89 2.70 8.44
C GLY A 989 -17.79 1.98 7.09
N HIS A 990 -16.60 1.48 6.73
CA HIS A 990 -16.28 0.96 5.40
C HIS A 990 -16.23 -0.56 5.31
N SER A 991 -16.18 -1.27 6.43
CA SER A 991 -15.80 -2.68 6.46
C SER A 991 -16.94 -3.65 6.09
N LEU A 992 -18.17 -3.16 5.91
CA LEU A 992 -19.37 -3.95 5.63
C LEU A 992 -20.11 -3.46 4.38
N TRP A 993 -19.75 -4.05 3.24
CA TRP A 993 -20.43 -3.89 1.96
C TRP A 993 -21.55 -4.92 1.81
N TYR A 994 -22.59 -4.58 1.06
CA TYR A 994 -23.61 -5.56 0.72
C TYR A 994 -23.18 -6.36 -0.52
N VAL A 995 -23.24 -7.69 -0.42
CA VAL A 995 -22.88 -8.59 -1.52
C VAL A 995 -24.10 -9.45 -1.86
N ALA A 996 -24.57 -9.36 -3.10
CA ALA A 996 -25.76 -10.09 -3.57
C ALA A 996 -25.59 -11.61 -3.42
N GLN A 997 -26.70 -12.32 -3.37
CA GLN A 997 -26.72 -13.78 -3.28
C GLN A 997 -26.14 -14.50 -4.52
N ASP A 998 -25.96 -13.79 -5.65
CA ASP A 998 -25.63 -14.38 -6.97
C ASP A 998 -24.32 -13.85 -7.61
N ASP A 999 -23.56 -12.96 -6.94
CA ASP A 999 -22.34 -12.34 -7.51
C ASP A 999 -21.03 -13.11 -7.22
N HIS A 1000 -21.09 -14.45 -7.12
CA HIS A 1000 -19.91 -15.33 -7.06
C HIS A 1000 -19.94 -16.44 -8.12
#